data_AF-A0A8S1WAL7-F1
#
_entry.id   AF-A0A8S1WAL7-F1
#
_cell.length_a   1.000
_cell.length_b   1.000
_cell.length_c   1.000
_cell.angle_alpha   90.00
_cell.angle_beta   90.00
_cell.angle_gamma   90.00
#
_symmetry.space_group_name_H-M   'P 1'
#
loop_
_entity.id
_entity.type
_entity.pdbx_description
1 polymer ?
#
loop_
_entity_poly.entity_id
_entity_poly.type
_entity_poly.pdbx_seq_one_letter_code
_entity_poly.pdbx_strand_id
1 'polypeptide(L)'
;MEELLALQQQLAEIQETSTKYRLSDRIIIDLIEKLVKEYDLKVYHSTDGQSLVTPNQLSKEIHQLILSNKRVAVNQLPEILGIGFDKIEGQIEKDSNGWDVVRMQDEMMSHDYILNVCEEINEDLQQKSIISLQEIMQKYALPMQFITKYVLKQVGSVIQGVCNEDKLTTVTYQEIITARLCGILRATLSPVSFLKLNKDLEIQNSQKICEQLLLTKQIDGKIISGQYVSLRFLQNQEAQVKSFFEQNSYVEYDKLYSQFFIQKPKEYLKQMFKDNVIFLDTCGFSKDALISKQDQIQELLINEGHTNLQEILPVILSDQDIETLFSLMQLNNCEYANFMIFHKPFLDNLALAFKDKIIESIYQNPQKLIEQQQNQDDTPQDIQASAGGFTNKKNKKQQQPQKKKQQNKQELFTNKEITDLLTQKKLVEYNDCVNELFQFLQPRLSTLYEQIKIELFESKKSASSQVIQEIQKKIEDMALGLLITQRSLQKIQQECHEVNTKVLVDNCLFGYRLLVENLVVITCKKYNIQLPQNLFVDPNHPSVLNGQINFGLQKSGRVFLNKVALGEAIAFLPKEQQKALKDTMELYTKKSLDVLSQHQFFDVFNLKVHLDKKNDRNLLLFIKHHCKEYIKQRQNEIFDENIFNQILLAMSTDLGLYFVGNYDQQFYSALKQVVYEQQNEKQIKTLLNNIINSLNQQLEITAETKELLELLKLL
;
A
#
# COMPACT_ATOMS: atom_id res chain seq x y z
N MET A 1 35.09 107.62 72.51
CA MET A 1 36.43 108.22 72.75
C MET A 1 36.81 108.08 74.22
N GLU A 2 35.94 108.45 75.17
CA GLU A 2 36.21 108.27 76.61
C GLU A 2 36.36 106.80 77.06
N GLU A 3 35.53 105.86 76.56
CA GLU A 3 35.70 104.44 76.88
C GLU A 3 37.04 103.86 76.36
N LEU A 4 37.50 104.33 75.19
CA LEU A 4 38.79 103.95 74.62
C LEU A 4 39.95 104.50 75.47
N LEU A 5 39.83 105.72 75.99
CA LEU A 5 40.80 106.33 76.90
C LEU A 5 40.81 105.65 78.28
N ALA A 6 39.64 105.29 78.81
CA ALA A 6 39.52 104.56 80.07
C ALA A 6 40.09 103.14 79.96
N LEU A 7 39.81 102.43 78.86
CA LEU A 7 40.43 101.13 78.57
C LEU A 7 41.95 101.24 78.37
N GLN A 8 42.44 102.32 77.76
CA GLN A 8 43.88 102.58 77.63
C GLN A 8 44.55 102.87 78.98
N GLN A 9 43.89 103.63 79.87
CA GLN A 9 44.39 103.86 81.23
C GLN A 9 44.38 102.58 82.06
N GLN A 10 43.31 101.78 81.99
CA GLN A 10 43.27 100.48 82.67
C GLN A 10 44.32 99.51 82.13
N LEU A 11 44.58 99.50 80.82
CA LEU A 11 45.67 98.73 80.23
C LEU A 11 47.05 99.23 80.70
N ALA A 12 47.25 100.55 80.82
CA ALA A 12 48.49 101.12 81.33
C ALA A 12 48.72 100.76 82.81
N GLU A 13 47.70 100.86 83.66
CA GLU A 13 47.76 100.45 85.07
C GLU A 13 48.06 98.95 85.22
N ILE A 14 47.44 98.09 84.40
CA ILE A 14 47.70 96.65 84.40
C ILE A 14 49.13 96.34 83.90
N GLN A 15 49.67 97.13 82.97
CA GLN A 15 51.04 96.97 82.45
C GLN A 15 52.12 97.47 83.42
N GLU A 16 51.85 98.53 84.19
CA GLU A 16 52.75 99.05 85.24
C GLU A 16 52.74 98.22 86.51
N THR A 17 51.70 97.40 86.73
CA THR A 17 51.64 96.47 87.85
C THR A 17 52.65 95.33 87.64
N SER A 18 53.88 95.53 88.09
CA SER A 18 54.91 94.49 88.12
C SER A 18 54.47 93.36 89.05
N THR A 19 53.84 92.32 88.50
CA THR A 19 53.60 91.08 89.23
C THR A 19 54.95 90.46 89.58
N LYS A 20 55.32 90.49 90.87
CA LYS A 20 56.61 90.01 91.41
C LYS A 20 56.87 88.50 91.22
N TYR A 21 55.99 87.80 90.52
CA TYR A 21 56.10 86.38 90.19
C TYR A 21 55.72 86.13 88.73
N ARG A 22 56.39 86.79 87.78
CA ARG A 22 56.42 86.32 86.39
C ARG A 22 57.38 85.13 86.32
N LEU A 23 56.81 83.93 86.26
CA LEU A 23 57.56 82.75 85.84
C LEU A 23 57.99 82.99 84.39
N SER A 24 59.30 83.00 84.11
CA SER A 24 59.78 83.04 82.73
C SER A 24 59.37 81.75 82.01
N ASP A 25 59.15 81.81 80.69
CA ASP A 25 58.70 80.65 79.89
C ASP A 25 59.58 79.41 80.12
N ARG A 26 60.89 79.61 80.30
CA ARG A 26 61.85 78.53 80.62
C ARG A 26 61.54 77.86 81.95
N ILE A 27 61.22 78.64 82.98
CA ILE A 27 60.87 78.11 84.32
C ILE A 27 59.51 77.41 84.27
N ILE A 28 58.56 77.88 83.46
CA ILE A 28 57.25 77.24 83.27
C ILE A 28 57.43 75.87 82.60
N ILE A 29 58.24 75.79 81.54
CA ILE A 29 58.55 74.53 80.85
C ILE A 29 59.22 73.55 81.83
N ASP A 30 60.25 74.00 82.57
CA ASP A 30 60.96 73.15 83.56
C ASP A 30 60.04 72.64 84.68
N LEU A 31 59.11 73.47 85.16
CA LEU A 31 58.12 73.09 86.17
C LEU A 31 57.14 72.06 85.62
N ILE A 32 56.66 72.25 84.39
CA ILE A 32 55.74 71.32 83.74
C ILE A 32 56.44 69.98 83.46
N GLU A 33 57.69 69.98 82.99
CA GLU A 33 58.45 68.75 82.80
C GLU A 33 58.66 67.99 84.11
N LYS A 34 58.91 68.69 85.22
CA LYS A 34 58.99 68.08 86.55
C LYS A 34 57.66 67.49 86.99
N LEU A 35 56.55 68.21 86.80
CA LEU A 35 55.20 67.71 87.13
C LEU A 35 54.83 66.48 86.29
N VAL A 36 55.16 66.47 85.01
CA VAL A 36 54.95 65.32 84.11
C VAL A 36 55.73 64.10 84.61
N LYS A 37 56.98 64.28 85.04
CA LYS A 37 57.84 63.20 85.54
C LYS A 37 57.43 62.69 86.92
N GLU A 38 57.03 63.58 87.85
CA GLU A 38 56.64 63.18 89.21
C GLU A 38 55.27 62.52 89.28
N TYR A 39 54.32 62.94 88.42
CA TYR A 39 52.93 62.46 88.45
C TYR A 39 52.55 61.55 87.27
N ASP A 40 53.51 61.16 86.42
CA ASP A 40 53.31 60.32 85.22
C ASP A 40 52.18 60.82 84.30
N LEU A 41 52.13 62.14 84.07
CA LEU A 41 51.07 62.77 83.28
C LEU A 41 51.37 62.70 81.79
N LYS A 42 50.47 62.09 81.02
CA LYS A 42 50.53 62.12 79.55
C LYS A 42 49.99 63.46 79.05
N VAL A 43 50.80 64.22 78.32
CA VAL A 43 50.42 65.54 77.79
C VAL A 43 50.84 65.65 76.32
N TYR A 44 50.01 66.27 75.50
CA TYR A 44 50.27 66.51 74.09
C TYR A 44 50.64 67.97 73.85
N HIS A 45 51.79 68.20 73.22
CA HIS A 45 52.15 69.52 72.67
C HIS A 45 51.35 69.82 71.41
N SER A 46 50.87 71.06 71.32
CA SER A 46 50.36 71.68 70.09
C SER A 46 51.47 71.83 69.04
N THR A 47 51.09 71.94 67.76
CA THR A 47 51.98 72.18 66.62
C THR A 47 52.85 73.42 66.79
N ASP A 48 52.36 74.43 67.52
CA ASP A 48 53.07 75.69 67.78
C ASP A 48 53.92 75.62 69.06
N GLY A 49 53.84 74.51 69.80
CA GLY A 49 54.60 74.26 71.04
C GLY A 49 54.15 75.07 72.25
N GLN A 50 53.20 76.00 72.09
CA GLN A 50 52.78 76.94 73.14
C GLN A 50 51.69 76.40 74.07
N SER A 51 50.87 75.46 73.61
CA SER A 51 49.79 74.87 74.40
C SER A 51 50.00 73.38 74.65
N LEU A 52 49.54 72.96 75.82
CA LEU A 52 49.63 71.62 76.33
C LEU A 52 48.24 71.10 76.62
N VAL A 53 47.86 70.01 75.98
CA VAL A 53 46.52 69.43 76.11
C VAL A 53 46.63 68.03 76.68
N THR A 54 45.84 67.74 77.71
CA THR A 54 45.76 66.38 78.27
C THR A 54 44.90 65.49 77.35
N PRO A 55 45.17 64.17 77.27
CA PRO A 55 44.36 63.25 76.47
C PRO A 55 42.86 63.32 76.77
N ASN A 56 42.50 63.48 78.06
CA ASN A 56 41.10 63.60 78.49
C ASN A 56 40.46 64.92 78.01
N GLN A 57 41.23 66.00 77.98
CA GLN A 57 40.74 67.28 77.47
C GLN A 57 40.62 67.26 75.94
N LEU A 58 41.59 66.66 75.25
CA LEU A 58 41.56 66.45 73.81
C LEU A 58 40.35 65.60 73.39
N SER A 59 40.07 64.53 74.12
CA SER A 59 38.89 63.68 73.94
C SER A 59 37.59 64.48 74.05
N LYS A 60 37.47 65.34 75.07
CA LYS A 60 36.30 66.22 75.25
C LYS A 60 36.14 67.24 74.13
N GLU A 61 37.24 67.87 73.72
CA GLU A 61 37.22 68.88 72.65
C GLU A 61 36.84 68.27 71.31
N ILE A 62 37.42 67.11 70.96
CA ILE A 62 37.05 66.36 69.76
C ILE A 62 35.55 66.01 69.80
N HIS A 63 35.06 65.46 70.91
CA HIS A 63 33.66 65.09 71.05
C HIS A 63 32.72 66.30 70.92
N GLN A 64 33.06 67.44 71.54
CA GLN A 64 32.29 68.68 71.44
C GLN A 64 32.27 69.25 70.02
N LEU A 65 33.40 69.22 69.32
CA LEU A 65 33.50 69.66 67.92
C LEU A 65 32.66 68.80 66.98
N ILE A 66 32.60 67.49 67.21
CA ILE A 66 31.76 66.58 66.42
C ILE A 66 30.27 66.87 66.69
N LEU A 67 29.89 67.08 67.95
CA LEU A 67 28.49 67.40 68.29
C LEU A 67 28.05 68.76 67.75
N SER A 68 28.91 69.78 67.78
CA SER A 68 28.57 71.12 67.30
C SER A 68 28.46 71.18 65.78
N ASN A 69 29.40 70.56 65.05
CA ASN A 69 29.44 70.60 63.59
C ASN A 69 28.65 69.47 62.93
N LYS A 70 28.18 68.48 63.70
CA LYS A 70 27.40 67.30 63.30
C LYS A 70 28.11 66.32 62.35
N ARG A 71 28.85 66.81 61.34
CA ARG A 71 29.72 66.04 60.43
C ARG A 71 31.08 66.74 60.32
N VAL A 72 32.16 66.03 60.64
CA VAL A 72 33.52 66.58 60.65
C VAL A 72 34.47 65.62 59.94
N ALA A 73 35.28 66.15 59.03
CA ALA A 73 36.38 65.40 58.44
C ALA A 73 37.55 65.33 59.43
N VAL A 74 38.07 64.13 59.69
CA VAL A 74 39.20 63.87 60.58
C VAL A 74 40.43 64.66 60.13
N ASN A 75 40.59 64.87 58.83
CA ASN A 75 41.68 65.67 58.24
C ASN A 75 41.63 67.17 58.60
N GLN A 76 40.47 67.69 59.00
CA GLN A 76 40.31 69.11 59.39
C GLN A 76 40.55 69.33 60.90
N LEU A 77 40.48 68.27 61.70
CA LEU A 77 40.68 68.35 63.16
C LEU A 77 42.06 68.88 63.58
N PRO A 78 43.19 68.52 62.92
CA PRO A 78 44.51 69.06 63.26
C PRO A 78 44.61 70.57 63.14
N GLU A 79 43.98 71.17 62.12
CA GLU A 79 44.00 72.62 61.91
C GLU A 79 43.17 73.36 62.97
N ILE A 80 42.02 72.79 63.36
CA ILE A 80 41.11 73.40 64.33
C ILE A 80 41.66 73.27 65.76
N LEU A 81 42.25 72.12 66.10
CA LEU A 81 42.75 71.83 67.45
C LEU A 81 44.23 72.22 67.65
N GLY A 82 44.97 72.48 66.57
CA GLY A 82 46.39 72.78 66.62
C GLY A 82 47.23 71.63 67.17
N ILE A 83 46.83 70.37 66.94
CA ILE A 83 47.49 69.15 67.43
C ILE A 83 47.78 68.22 66.26
N GLY A 84 48.94 67.56 66.26
CA GLY A 84 49.34 66.65 65.18
C GLY A 84 48.36 65.48 64.97
N PHE A 85 48.18 65.10 63.71
CA PHE A 85 47.20 64.09 63.25
C PHE A 85 47.32 62.75 64.01
N ASP A 86 48.54 62.22 64.18
CA ASP A 86 48.78 60.92 64.83
C ASP A 86 48.19 60.85 66.26
N LYS A 87 48.24 61.97 67.00
CA LYS A 87 47.73 62.05 68.38
C LYS A 87 46.21 62.13 68.40
N ILE A 88 45.62 62.83 67.44
CA ILE A 88 44.17 62.94 67.29
C ILE A 88 43.58 61.58 66.87
N GLU A 89 44.15 60.94 65.85
CA GLU A 89 43.72 59.62 65.39
C GLU A 89 43.83 58.57 66.50
N GLY A 90 44.97 58.52 67.20
CA GLY A 90 45.16 57.61 68.32
C GLY A 90 44.25 57.88 69.52
N GLN A 91 43.71 59.09 69.68
CA GLN A 91 42.71 59.39 70.71
C GLN A 91 41.30 59.02 70.25
N ILE A 92 40.97 59.29 68.98
CA ILE A 92 39.70 58.89 68.37
C ILE A 92 39.53 57.37 68.42
N GLU A 93 40.55 56.59 68.06
CA GLU A 93 40.46 55.12 68.09
C GLU A 93 40.21 54.54 69.48
N LYS A 94 40.70 55.19 70.54
CA LYS A 94 40.51 54.75 71.92
C LYS A 94 39.12 55.07 72.44
N ASP A 95 38.63 56.27 72.15
CA ASP A 95 37.44 56.81 72.79
C ASP A 95 36.19 56.75 71.90
N SER A 96 36.33 56.48 70.60
CA SER A 96 35.20 56.43 69.65
C SER A 96 34.12 55.42 70.04
N ASN A 97 34.49 54.35 70.72
CA ASN A 97 33.55 53.30 71.15
C ASN A 97 32.62 53.78 72.28
N GLY A 98 32.97 54.86 72.98
CA GLY A 98 32.16 55.47 74.04
C GLY A 98 31.37 56.71 73.60
N TRP A 99 31.57 57.20 72.39
CA TRP A 99 30.87 58.38 71.85
C TRP A 99 29.65 57.96 71.03
N ASP A 100 28.61 58.79 71.03
CA ASP A 100 27.42 58.62 70.17
C ASP A 100 27.69 59.15 68.74
N VAL A 101 28.78 58.65 68.15
CA VAL A 101 29.34 59.12 66.90
C VAL A 101 29.70 57.93 66.02
N VAL A 102 29.42 58.06 64.73
CA VAL A 102 29.76 57.08 63.71
C VAL A 102 31.00 57.52 62.94
N ARG A 103 32.05 56.69 62.98
CA ARG A 103 33.25 56.85 62.15
C ARG A 103 33.10 56.11 60.83
N MET A 104 33.37 56.79 59.71
CA MET A 104 33.50 56.21 58.38
C MET A 104 34.76 56.77 57.71
N GLN A 105 35.80 55.95 57.63
CA GLN A 105 37.11 56.34 57.07
C GLN A 105 37.61 57.65 57.71
N ASP A 106 37.56 58.75 56.95
CA ASP A 106 38.04 60.08 57.32
C ASP A 106 36.92 61.02 57.81
N GLU A 107 35.70 60.53 58.02
CA GLU A 107 34.58 61.34 58.51
C GLU A 107 34.00 60.81 59.82
N MET A 108 33.68 61.73 60.73
CA MET A 108 32.97 61.50 61.98
C MET A 108 31.62 62.19 61.91
N MET A 109 30.55 61.45 62.16
CA MET A 109 29.17 61.95 62.11
C MET A 109 28.46 61.68 63.43
N SER A 110 27.83 62.69 64.03
CA SER A 110 27.01 62.50 65.22
C SER A 110 25.76 61.70 64.90
N HIS A 111 25.19 61.01 65.90
CA HIS A 111 23.91 60.32 65.72
C HIS A 111 22.78 61.29 65.31
N ASP A 112 22.77 62.50 65.86
CA ASP A 112 21.83 63.56 65.48
C ASP A 112 21.91 63.93 64.00
N TYR A 113 23.11 63.93 63.40
CA TYR A 113 23.24 64.14 61.95
C TYR A 113 22.49 63.06 61.16
N ILE A 114 22.67 61.80 61.56
CA ILE A 114 22.05 60.65 60.90
C ILE A 114 20.54 60.71 61.00
N LEU A 115 20.00 61.04 62.18
CA LEU A 115 18.57 61.20 62.39
C LEU A 115 17.99 62.33 61.54
N ASN A 116 18.62 63.51 61.52
CA ASN A 116 18.19 64.63 60.67
C ASN A 116 18.18 64.24 59.18
N VAL A 117 19.22 63.56 58.70
CA VAL A 117 19.26 63.05 57.31
C VAL A 117 18.15 62.03 57.05
N CYS A 118 17.84 61.16 58.01
CA CYS A 118 16.74 60.20 57.89
C CYS A 118 15.37 60.88 57.86
N GLU A 119 15.17 61.94 58.64
CA GLU A 119 13.95 62.75 58.62
C GLU A 119 13.78 63.46 57.27
N GLU A 120 14.83 64.10 56.74
CA GLU A 120 14.78 64.73 55.41
C GLU A 120 14.52 63.70 54.29
N ILE A 121 15.15 62.52 54.37
CA ILE A 121 14.87 61.42 53.43
C ILE A 121 13.41 60.98 53.54
N ASN A 122 12.85 60.92 54.75
CA ASN A 122 11.45 60.57 54.94
C ASN A 122 10.52 61.63 54.36
N GLU A 123 10.77 62.92 54.59
CA GLU A 123 9.98 64.02 53.99
C GLU A 123 10.01 63.96 52.46
N ASP A 124 11.20 63.82 51.86
CA ASP A 124 11.34 63.65 50.43
C ASP A 124 10.57 62.41 49.94
N LEU A 125 10.64 61.30 50.70
CA LEU A 125 9.98 60.05 50.34
C LEU A 125 8.46 60.21 50.35
N GLN A 126 7.90 60.89 51.35
CA GLN A 126 6.46 61.15 51.39
C GLN A 126 6.01 62.07 50.25
N GLN A 127 6.85 63.03 49.83
CA GLN A 127 6.53 63.91 48.69
C GLN A 127 6.62 63.19 47.34
N LYS A 128 7.67 62.39 47.11
CA LYS A 128 7.92 61.74 45.82
C LYS A 128 7.31 60.35 45.70
N SER A 129 6.89 59.72 46.80
CA SER A 129 6.46 58.32 46.91
C SER A 129 7.52 57.25 46.59
N ILE A 130 8.54 57.59 45.80
CA ILE A 130 9.65 56.73 45.42
C ILE A 130 10.95 57.53 45.33
N ILE A 131 12.04 56.99 45.88
CA ILE A 131 13.39 57.56 45.82
C ILE A 131 14.40 56.43 45.60
N SER A 132 15.35 56.63 44.68
CA SER A 132 16.45 55.67 44.51
C SER A 132 17.56 55.86 45.55
N LEU A 133 18.21 54.77 45.97
CA LEU A 133 19.37 54.86 46.88
C LEU A 133 20.51 55.69 46.27
N GLN A 134 20.63 55.68 44.93
CA GLN A 134 21.61 56.49 44.20
C GLN A 134 21.34 57.99 44.33
N GLU A 135 20.07 58.42 44.26
CA GLU A 135 19.70 59.83 44.52
C GLU A 135 20.08 60.25 45.94
N ILE A 136 19.87 59.37 46.93
CA ILE A 136 20.26 59.64 48.33
C ILE A 136 21.78 59.77 48.44
N MET A 137 22.55 58.87 47.81
CA MET A 137 24.01 58.94 47.79
C MET A 137 24.50 60.28 47.21
N GLN A 138 23.91 60.71 46.10
CA GLN A 138 24.30 61.96 45.42
C GLN A 138 23.89 63.19 46.23
N LYS A 139 22.68 63.21 46.81
CA LYS A 139 22.17 64.37 47.57
C LYS A 139 22.99 64.65 48.82
N TYR A 140 23.36 63.60 49.57
CA TYR A 140 24.05 63.76 50.86
C TYR A 140 25.56 63.50 50.79
N ALA A 141 26.09 63.16 49.60
CA ALA A 141 27.48 62.73 49.41
C ALA A 141 27.89 61.63 50.42
N LEU A 142 27.05 60.61 50.55
CA LEU A 142 27.23 59.49 51.47
C LEU A 142 27.52 58.20 50.69
N PRO A 143 28.52 57.39 51.08
CA PRO A 143 28.79 56.10 50.45
C PRO A 143 27.64 55.10 50.65
N MET A 144 27.46 54.18 49.70
CA MET A 144 26.40 53.15 49.78
C MET A 144 26.49 52.32 51.07
N GLN A 145 27.71 51.96 51.50
CA GLN A 145 27.92 51.21 52.74
C GLN A 145 27.35 51.91 53.96
N PHE A 146 27.41 53.24 54.00
CA PHE A 146 26.84 54.05 55.08
C PHE A 146 25.32 53.98 55.07
N ILE A 147 24.72 54.19 53.89
CA ILE A 147 23.27 54.14 53.73
C ILE A 147 22.73 52.78 54.14
N THR A 148 23.35 51.68 53.69
CA THR A 148 22.92 50.33 54.06
C THR A 148 23.04 50.06 55.56
N LYS A 149 24.12 50.52 56.20
CA LYS A 149 24.41 50.19 57.60
C LYS A 149 23.64 51.06 58.60
N TYR A 150 23.37 52.32 58.27
CA TYR A 150 22.80 53.30 59.21
C TYR A 150 21.42 53.80 58.76
N VAL A 151 21.25 54.19 57.50
CA VAL A 151 19.97 54.73 57.00
C VAL A 151 18.91 53.63 56.84
N LEU A 152 19.27 52.51 56.20
CA LEU A 152 18.32 51.40 56.01
C LEU A 152 17.90 50.72 57.32
N LYS A 153 18.71 50.82 58.38
CA LYS A 153 18.31 50.35 59.71
C LYS A 153 17.19 51.18 60.32
N GLN A 154 17.05 52.44 59.92
CA GLN A 154 16.00 53.34 60.40
C GLN A 154 14.71 53.26 59.57
N VAL A 155 14.69 52.43 58.52
CA VAL A 155 13.49 52.14 57.75
C VAL A 155 12.52 51.34 58.60
N GLY A 156 11.30 51.86 58.76
CA GLY A 156 10.28 51.35 59.67
C GLY A 156 10.25 52.04 61.05
N SER A 157 11.26 52.84 61.39
CA SER A 157 11.27 53.67 62.60
C SER A 157 11.07 55.14 62.26
N VAL A 158 12.13 55.79 61.75
CA VAL A 158 12.09 57.20 61.33
C VAL A 158 11.58 57.31 59.89
N ILE A 159 12.10 56.46 59.00
CA ILE A 159 11.73 56.45 57.60
C ILE A 159 10.53 55.52 57.42
N GLN A 160 9.36 56.10 57.13
CA GLN A 160 8.12 55.36 56.90
C GLN A 160 8.05 54.87 55.44
N GLY A 161 8.89 53.89 55.12
CA GLY A 161 9.00 53.31 53.79
C GLY A 161 9.40 51.85 53.82
N VAL A 162 9.46 51.27 52.62
CA VAL A 162 9.93 49.91 52.38
C VAL A 162 10.99 49.98 51.29
N CYS A 163 12.15 49.37 51.57
CA CYS A 163 13.25 49.28 50.63
C CYS A 163 13.12 48.01 49.79
N ASN A 164 12.91 48.17 48.49
CA ASN A 164 12.91 47.08 47.52
C ASN A 164 14.12 47.24 46.60
N GLU A 165 15.10 46.35 46.74
CA GLU A 165 16.35 46.39 45.99
C GLU A 165 17.05 47.75 46.15
N ASP A 166 17.01 48.60 45.11
CA ASP A 166 17.69 49.91 45.07
C ASP A 166 16.74 51.11 45.23
N LYS A 167 15.46 50.87 45.53
CA LYS A 167 14.45 51.94 45.65
C LYS A 167 13.73 51.88 46.99
N LEU A 168 13.66 53.05 47.62
CA LEU A 168 12.85 53.31 48.80
C LEU A 168 11.48 53.79 48.33
N THR A 169 10.42 53.13 48.80
CA THR A 169 9.03 53.43 48.41
C THR A 169 8.15 53.60 49.63
N THR A 170 7.12 54.42 49.54
CA THR A 170 6.07 54.46 50.58
C THR A 170 5.22 53.19 50.53
N VAL A 171 4.61 52.83 51.66
CA VAL A 171 3.69 51.69 51.75
C VAL A 171 2.50 51.90 50.81
N THR A 172 1.95 53.11 50.78
CA THR A 172 0.83 53.49 49.90
C THR A 172 1.18 53.34 48.41
N TYR A 173 2.40 53.67 48.01
CA TYR A 173 2.83 53.47 46.62
C TYR A 173 2.85 52.00 46.22
N GLN A 174 3.35 51.13 47.10
CA GLN A 174 3.34 49.68 46.87
C GLN A 174 1.91 49.13 46.79
N GLU A 175 1.01 49.59 47.66
CA GLU A 175 -0.41 49.21 47.64
C GLU A 175 -1.08 49.64 46.33
N ILE A 176 -0.84 50.87 45.87
CA ILE A 176 -1.40 51.38 44.61
C ILE A 176 -0.90 50.55 43.42
N ILE A 177 0.40 50.28 43.36
CA ILE A 177 0.98 49.44 42.30
C ILE A 177 0.39 48.04 42.32
N THR A 178 0.32 47.43 43.52
CA THR A 178 -0.19 46.07 43.69
C THR A 178 -1.66 46.01 43.31
N ALA A 179 -2.47 47.00 43.69
CA ALA A 179 -3.88 47.12 43.31
C ALA A 179 -4.06 47.32 41.80
N ARG A 180 -3.24 48.16 41.15
CA ARG A 180 -3.26 48.35 39.69
C ARG A 180 -2.91 47.07 38.96
N LEU A 181 -1.83 46.40 39.36
CA LEU A 181 -1.42 45.11 38.79
C LEU A 181 -2.53 44.07 38.99
N CYS A 182 -3.08 43.96 40.20
CA CYS A 182 -4.17 43.04 40.50
C CYS A 182 -5.39 43.31 39.61
N GLY A 183 -5.79 44.58 39.43
CA GLY A 183 -6.88 44.97 38.55
C GLY A 183 -6.63 44.57 37.09
N ILE A 184 -5.43 44.83 36.56
CA ILE A 184 -5.05 44.44 35.20
C ILE A 184 -5.10 42.92 35.06
N LEU A 185 -4.42 42.18 35.94
CA LEU A 185 -4.33 40.72 35.87
C LEU A 185 -5.72 40.06 35.99
N ARG A 186 -6.62 40.60 36.82
CA ARG A 186 -8.02 40.13 36.90
C ARG A 186 -8.81 40.39 35.62
N ALA A 187 -8.56 41.51 34.94
CA ALA A 187 -9.25 41.87 33.70
C ALA A 187 -8.67 41.15 32.46
N THR A 188 -7.49 40.55 32.56
CA THR A 188 -6.83 39.94 31.40
C THR A 188 -7.50 38.65 30.94
N LEU A 189 -7.96 38.69 29.69
CA LEU A 189 -8.54 37.56 28.96
C LEU A 189 -7.54 36.88 28.01
N SER A 190 -6.27 37.32 28.02
CA SER A 190 -5.20 36.73 27.21
C SER A 190 -3.90 36.70 28.00
N PRO A 191 -2.94 35.82 27.66
CA PRO A 191 -1.63 35.79 28.30
C PRO A 191 -0.92 37.14 28.22
N VAL A 192 -0.40 37.64 29.35
CA VAL A 192 0.32 38.92 29.41
C VAL A 192 1.76 38.72 29.82
N SER A 193 2.68 39.24 29.01
CA SER A 193 4.11 39.23 29.32
C SER A 193 4.45 40.22 30.43
N PHE A 194 5.21 39.75 31.44
CA PHE A 194 5.73 40.63 32.48
C PHE A 194 6.71 41.67 31.94
N LEU A 195 7.45 41.37 30.87
CA LEU A 195 8.31 42.35 30.22
C LEU A 195 7.53 43.52 29.63
N LYS A 196 6.36 43.23 29.05
CA LYS A 196 5.46 44.26 28.53
C LYS A 196 4.84 45.06 29.67
N LEU A 197 4.33 44.38 30.71
CA LEU A 197 3.78 45.03 31.91
C LEU A 197 4.78 45.96 32.61
N ASN A 198 6.02 45.52 32.80
CA ASN A 198 7.07 46.32 33.43
C ASN A 198 7.37 47.59 32.62
N LYS A 199 7.32 47.51 31.28
CA LYS A 199 7.51 48.67 30.41
C LYS A 199 6.30 49.61 30.45
N ASP A 200 5.10 49.07 30.30
CA ASP A 200 3.87 49.86 30.18
C ASP A 200 3.50 50.59 31.50
N LEU A 201 3.83 50.00 32.65
CA LEU A 201 3.53 50.56 33.97
C LEU A 201 4.75 51.18 34.66
N GLU A 202 5.94 51.13 34.04
CA GLU A 202 7.22 51.57 34.62
C GLU A 202 7.53 50.92 36.00
N ILE A 203 6.99 49.73 36.24
CA ILE A 203 7.20 48.96 37.47
C ILE A 203 8.37 47.99 37.27
N GLN A 204 9.20 47.85 38.31
CA GLN A 204 10.16 46.76 38.40
C GLN A 204 9.56 45.65 39.25
N ASN A 205 9.85 44.38 38.91
CA ASN A 205 9.41 43.19 39.64
C ASN A 205 7.91 42.83 39.60
N SER A 206 7.19 43.10 38.50
CA SER A 206 5.78 42.67 38.36
C SER A 206 5.55 41.17 38.59
N GLN A 207 6.53 40.33 38.25
CA GLN A 207 6.46 38.89 38.46
C GLN A 207 6.39 38.52 39.94
N LYS A 208 7.26 39.09 40.79
CA LYS A 208 7.26 38.82 42.24
C LYS A 208 5.94 39.25 42.89
N ILE A 209 5.40 40.40 42.48
CA ILE A 209 4.09 40.88 42.94
C ILE A 209 2.98 39.91 42.49
N CYS A 210 3.02 39.45 41.24
CA CYS A 210 2.06 38.46 40.72
C CYS A 210 2.14 37.13 41.49
N GLU A 211 3.32 36.66 41.85
CA GLU A 211 3.52 35.44 42.65
C GLU A 211 2.88 35.59 44.04
N GLN A 212 3.05 36.74 44.69
CA GLN A 212 2.39 37.04 45.97
C GLN A 212 0.86 37.12 45.82
N LEU A 213 0.36 37.73 44.75
CA LEU A 213 -1.09 37.79 44.46
C LEU A 213 -1.70 36.42 44.20
N LEU A 214 -0.95 35.50 43.57
CA LEU A 214 -1.35 34.10 43.38
C LEU A 214 -1.36 33.33 44.71
N LEU A 215 -0.32 33.49 45.54
CA LEU A 215 -0.23 32.86 46.85
C LEU A 215 -1.36 33.30 47.79
N THR A 216 -1.71 34.59 47.76
CA THR A 216 -2.82 35.16 48.53
C THR A 216 -4.19 34.91 47.90
N LYS A 217 -4.26 34.22 46.75
CA LYS A 217 -5.48 33.93 45.97
C LYS A 217 -6.29 35.18 45.61
N GLN A 218 -5.62 36.32 45.41
CA GLN A 218 -6.27 37.52 44.91
C GLN A 218 -6.49 37.50 43.39
N ILE A 219 -5.67 36.71 42.68
CA ILE A 219 -5.79 36.48 41.24
C ILE A 219 -5.76 34.99 40.98
N ASP A 220 -6.47 34.56 39.93
CA ASP A 220 -6.56 33.16 39.54
C ASP A 220 -5.82 32.93 38.24
N GLY A 221 -4.84 32.05 38.22
CA GLY A 221 -4.05 31.79 37.03
C GLY A 221 -2.75 31.07 37.33
N LYS A 222 -1.85 31.07 36.36
CA LYS A 222 -0.51 30.50 36.46
C LYS A 222 0.49 31.37 35.72
N ILE A 223 1.75 31.29 36.15
CA ILE A 223 2.86 31.89 35.43
C ILE A 223 3.48 30.83 34.53
N ILE A 224 3.53 31.09 33.23
CA ILE A 224 4.09 30.19 32.22
C ILE A 224 5.08 31.00 31.39
N SER A 225 6.35 30.59 31.38
CA SER A 225 7.41 31.20 30.55
C SER A 225 7.49 32.74 30.65
N GLY A 226 7.40 33.30 31.86
CA GLY A 226 7.49 34.75 32.08
C GLY A 226 6.24 35.53 31.65
N GLN A 227 5.12 34.85 31.47
CA GLN A 227 3.81 35.44 31.22
C GLN A 227 2.82 35.01 32.30
N TYR A 228 1.90 35.90 32.65
CA TYR A 228 0.74 35.56 33.45
C TYR A 228 -0.39 35.06 32.54
N VAL A 229 -0.94 33.90 32.87
CA VAL A 229 -2.06 33.27 32.18
C VAL A 229 -3.21 33.14 33.17
N SER A 230 -4.30 33.88 32.94
CA SER A 230 -5.47 33.84 33.82
C SER A 230 -6.22 32.51 33.73
N LEU A 231 -6.87 32.10 34.83
CA LEU A 231 -7.70 30.89 34.84
C LEU A 231 -8.87 31.00 33.85
N ARG A 232 -9.43 32.21 33.71
CA ARG A 232 -10.53 32.50 32.77
C ARG A 232 -10.10 32.28 31.32
N PHE A 233 -8.88 32.67 30.96
CA PHE A 233 -8.35 32.37 29.63
C PHE A 233 -8.23 30.87 29.41
N LEU A 234 -7.68 30.10 30.37
CA LEU A 234 -7.56 28.64 30.24
C LEU A 234 -8.92 27.95 30.08
N GLN A 235 -9.93 28.38 30.85
CA GLN A 235 -11.30 27.85 30.73
C GLN A 235 -11.94 28.19 29.38
N ASN A 236 -11.76 29.42 28.90
CA ASN A 236 -12.28 29.83 27.60
C ASN A 236 -11.57 29.10 26.45
N GLN A 237 -10.25 28.95 26.53
CA GLN A 237 -9.43 28.20 25.59
C GLN A 237 -9.91 26.73 25.52
N GLU A 238 -10.09 26.08 26.67
CA GLU A 238 -10.65 24.73 26.77
C GLU A 238 -12.04 24.64 26.13
N ALA A 239 -12.95 25.55 26.49
CA ALA A 239 -14.31 25.57 25.94
C ALA A 239 -14.32 25.83 24.42
N GLN A 240 -13.45 26.69 23.92
CA GLN A 240 -13.32 26.97 22.48
C GLN A 240 -12.76 25.78 21.72
N VAL A 241 -11.73 25.11 22.24
CA VAL A 241 -11.20 23.88 21.61
C VAL A 241 -12.26 22.78 21.63
N LYS A 242 -12.99 22.62 22.74
CA LYS A 242 -14.06 21.64 22.86
C LYS A 242 -15.21 21.88 21.88
N SER A 243 -15.75 23.10 21.86
CA SER A 243 -16.82 23.47 20.93
C SER A 243 -16.37 23.37 19.47
N PHE A 244 -15.13 23.75 19.15
CA PHE A 244 -14.61 23.60 17.80
C PHE A 244 -14.52 22.14 17.37
N PHE A 245 -14.01 21.26 18.26
CA PHE A 245 -13.92 19.82 17.98
C PHE A 245 -15.30 19.17 17.85
N GLU A 246 -16.25 19.53 18.72
CA GLU A 246 -17.64 19.01 18.66
C GLU A 246 -18.37 19.45 17.39
N GLN A 247 -18.11 20.66 16.89
CA GLN A 247 -18.75 21.18 15.67
C GLN A 247 -18.12 20.64 14.39
N ASN A 248 -16.79 20.59 14.33
CA ASN A 248 -16.07 20.29 13.10
C ASN A 248 -15.59 18.84 13.02
N SER A 249 -15.63 18.09 14.12
CA SER A 249 -15.09 16.74 14.24
C SER A 249 -13.57 16.62 14.04
N TYR A 250 -12.86 17.74 13.90
CA TYR A 250 -11.41 17.80 13.81
C TYR A 250 -10.85 19.06 14.46
N VAL A 251 -9.57 19.04 14.82
CA VAL A 251 -8.79 20.21 15.26
C VAL A 251 -7.37 20.13 14.70
N GLU A 252 -6.95 21.17 13.98
CA GLU A 252 -5.59 21.30 13.44
C GLU A 252 -4.55 21.58 14.53
N TYR A 253 -3.37 20.98 14.42
CA TYR A 253 -2.29 21.23 15.37
C TYR A 253 -1.72 22.64 15.25
N ASP A 254 -1.66 23.19 14.04
CA ASP A 254 -1.17 24.56 13.82
C ASP A 254 -2.10 25.60 14.44
N LYS A 255 -3.42 25.37 14.36
CA LYS A 255 -4.42 26.23 15.02
C LYS A 255 -4.28 26.18 16.55
N LEU A 256 -4.04 25.00 17.12
CA LEU A 256 -3.76 24.84 18.56
C LEU A 256 -2.48 25.57 18.98
N TYR A 257 -1.45 25.56 18.14
CA TYR A 257 -0.20 26.24 18.42
C TYR A 257 -0.33 27.77 18.30
N SER A 258 -0.83 28.25 17.15
CA SER A 258 -0.84 29.67 16.78
C SER A 258 -1.94 30.48 17.48
N GLN A 259 -3.17 29.96 17.55
CA GLN A 259 -4.32 30.70 18.08
C GLN A 259 -4.55 30.45 19.57
N PHE A 260 -4.29 29.22 20.01
CA PHE A 260 -4.53 28.80 21.38
C PHE A 260 -3.26 28.74 22.22
N PHE A 261 -2.05 28.92 21.68
CA PHE A 261 -0.79 28.88 22.45
C PHE A 261 -0.52 27.53 23.15
N ILE A 262 -0.99 26.42 22.56
CA ILE A 262 -0.79 25.07 23.09
C ILE A 262 0.47 24.47 22.47
N GLN A 263 1.54 24.35 23.26
CA GLN A 263 2.83 23.85 22.79
C GLN A 263 2.83 22.35 22.45
N LYS A 264 1.96 21.57 23.10
CA LYS A 264 1.87 20.12 22.90
C LYS A 264 0.46 19.67 22.50
N PRO A 265 0.07 19.85 21.23
CA PRO A 265 -1.29 19.59 20.75
C PRO A 265 -1.77 18.16 20.98
N LYS A 266 -0.94 17.15 20.65
CA LYS A 266 -1.31 15.73 20.77
C LYS A 266 -1.55 15.32 22.23
N GLU A 267 -0.66 15.71 23.15
CA GLU A 267 -0.82 15.42 24.59
C GLU A 267 -2.07 16.11 25.17
N TYR A 268 -2.31 17.36 24.78
CA TYR A 268 -3.47 18.15 25.22
C TYR A 268 -4.79 17.52 24.77
N LEU A 269 -4.91 17.19 23.47
CA LEU A 269 -6.10 16.54 22.93
C LEU A 269 -6.33 15.15 23.57
N LYS A 270 -5.25 14.39 23.85
CA LYS A 270 -5.34 13.11 24.56
C LYS A 270 -5.89 13.25 25.97
N GLN A 271 -5.51 14.31 26.70
CA GLN A 271 -6.05 14.56 28.03
C GLN A 271 -7.53 14.97 27.98
N MET A 272 -7.92 15.79 26.99
CA MET A 272 -9.29 16.30 26.88
C MET A 272 -10.29 15.26 26.38
N PHE A 273 -9.98 14.58 25.28
CA PHE A 273 -10.92 13.71 24.58
C PHE A 273 -10.62 12.22 24.74
N LYS A 274 -9.52 11.88 25.44
CA LYS A 274 -9.10 10.51 25.75
C LYS A 274 -9.08 9.63 24.50
N ASP A 275 -10.01 8.68 24.43
CA ASP A 275 -10.08 7.69 23.38
C ASP A 275 -10.89 8.15 22.17
N ASN A 276 -11.57 9.30 22.19
CA ASN A 276 -12.41 9.76 21.08
C ASN A 276 -11.65 10.56 20.00
N VAL A 277 -10.31 10.57 20.06
CA VAL A 277 -9.46 11.26 19.08
C VAL A 277 -8.52 10.28 18.39
N ILE A 278 -8.43 10.43 17.08
CA ILE A 278 -7.45 9.83 16.19
C ILE A 278 -6.38 10.90 15.93
N PHE A 279 -5.13 10.56 16.20
CA PHE A 279 -4.01 11.46 15.97
C PHE A 279 -3.48 11.24 14.56
N LEU A 280 -3.81 12.16 13.67
CA LEU A 280 -3.24 12.22 12.32
C LEU A 280 -1.96 13.07 12.37
N ASP A 281 -1.33 13.30 11.22
CA ASP A 281 -0.08 14.05 11.15
C ASP A 281 -0.31 15.56 11.23
N THR A 282 -1.36 16.06 10.58
CA THR A 282 -1.70 17.49 10.58
C THR A 282 -2.74 17.89 11.64
N CYS A 283 -3.63 16.98 12.02
CA CYS A 283 -4.75 17.28 12.91
C CYS A 283 -5.17 16.10 13.80
N GLY A 284 -5.99 16.39 14.82
CA GLY A 284 -6.73 15.38 15.57
C GLY A 284 -8.14 15.25 15.02
N PHE A 285 -8.59 14.03 14.71
CA PHE A 285 -9.90 13.72 14.12
C PHE A 285 -10.76 12.89 15.07
N SER A 286 -12.08 13.08 15.06
CA SER A 286 -13.01 12.33 15.93
C SER A 286 -13.21 10.89 15.48
N LYS A 287 -13.18 9.95 16.44
CA LYS A 287 -13.51 8.54 16.15
C LYS A 287 -14.98 8.35 15.80
N ASP A 288 -15.88 9.00 16.53
CA ASP A 288 -17.32 8.93 16.25
C ASP A 288 -17.65 9.46 14.85
N ALA A 289 -17.00 10.56 14.45
CA ALA A 289 -17.14 11.08 13.10
C ALA A 289 -16.58 10.12 12.05
N LEU A 290 -15.48 9.42 12.33
CA LEU A 290 -14.94 8.40 11.42
C LEU A 290 -15.95 7.28 11.19
N ILE A 291 -16.60 6.79 12.25
CA ILE A 291 -17.62 5.73 12.16
C ILE A 291 -18.82 6.22 11.34
N SER A 292 -19.32 7.43 11.63
CA SER A 292 -20.43 8.00 10.85
C SER A 292 -20.08 8.20 9.37
N LYS A 293 -18.85 8.61 9.06
CA LYS A 293 -18.36 8.73 7.68
C LYS A 293 -18.16 7.36 7.02
N GLN A 294 -17.72 6.36 7.77
CA GLN A 294 -17.61 4.98 7.31
C GLN A 294 -18.96 4.42 6.90
N ASP A 295 -20.01 4.63 7.71
CA ASP A 295 -21.37 4.20 7.39
C ASP A 295 -21.89 4.91 6.13
N GLN A 296 -21.65 6.23 6.02
CA GLN A 296 -21.98 7.03 4.83
C GLN A 296 -21.28 6.48 3.56
N ILE A 297 -19.98 6.15 3.66
CA ILE A 297 -19.20 5.57 2.56
C ILE A 297 -19.76 4.20 2.17
N GLN A 298 -20.12 3.35 3.14
CA GLN A 298 -20.69 2.03 2.86
C GLN A 298 -22.03 2.13 2.12
N GLU A 299 -22.91 3.04 2.54
CA GLU A 299 -24.18 3.27 1.85
C GLU A 299 -23.98 3.76 0.40
N LEU A 300 -23.07 4.69 0.17
CA LEU A 300 -22.73 5.17 -1.17
C LEU A 300 -22.14 4.06 -2.04
N LEU A 301 -21.27 3.21 -1.49
CA LEU A 301 -20.70 2.07 -2.20
C LEU A 301 -21.75 1.02 -2.60
N ILE A 302 -22.81 0.85 -1.80
CA ILE A 302 -23.92 -0.06 -2.13
C ILE A 302 -24.78 0.53 -3.26
N ASN A 303 -25.01 1.84 -3.25
CA ASN A 303 -25.89 2.51 -4.22
C ASN A 303 -25.21 2.82 -5.56
N GLU A 304 -24.02 3.43 -5.51
CA GLU A 304 -23.31 3.98 -6.67
C GLU A 304 -22.09 3.12 -7.08
N GLY A 305 -21.66 2.18 -6.23
CA GLY A 305 -20.57 1.25 -6.52
C GLY A 305 -19.15 1.83 -6.39
N HIS A 306 -19.01 3.16 -6.34
CA HIS A 306 -17.75 3.87 -6.20
C HIS A 306 -17.95 5.17 -5.41
N THR A 307 -16.89 5.70 -4.80
CA THR A 307 -16.94 7.01 -4.14
C THR A 307 -15.55 7.64 -4.03
N ASN A 308 -15.51 8.98 -3.98
CA ASN A 308 -14.30 9.76 -3.75
C ASN A 308 -14.20 10.22 -2.29
N LEU A 309 -13.14 9.82 -1.59
CA LEU A 309 -12.92 10.22 -0.20
C LEU A 309 -12.77 11.73 -0.01
N GLN A 310 -12.23 12.45 -1.00
CA GLN A 310 -12.03 13.90 -0.91
C GLN A 310 -13.35 14.70 -0.89
N GLU A 311 -14.44 14.11 -1.40
CA GLU A 311 -15.76 14.76 -1.39
C GLU A 311 -16.48 14.60 -0.04
N ILE A 312 -16.14 13.53 0.69
CA ILE A 312 -16.80 13.15 1.95
C ILE A 312 -16.04 13.70 3.16
N LEU A 313 -14.71 13.72 3.07
CA LEU A 313 -13.81 14.12 4.14
C LEU A 313 -13.48 15.62 4.08
N PRO A 314 -13.13 16.25 5.22
CA PRO A 314 -12.72 17.65 5.24
C PRO A 314 -11.49 17.93 4.38
N VAL A 315 -11.54 19.00 3.58
CA VAL A 315 -10.45 19.46 2.68
C VAL A 315 -9.14 19.78 3.42
N ILE A 316 -9.20 19.99 4.72
CA ILE A 316 -8.03 20.31 5.56
C ILE A 316 -7.08 19.12 5.74
N LEU A 317 -7.55 17.89 5.49
CA LEU A 317 -6.77 16.68 5.66
C LEU A 317 -5.74 16.56 4.55
N SER A 318 -4.49 16.24 4.92
CA SER A 318 -3.46 15.94 3.93
C SER A 318 -3.69 14.56 3.31
N ASP A 319 -3.05 14.32 2.17
CA ASP A 319 -3.07 13.03 1.48
C ASP A 319 -2.70 11.85 2.40
N GLN A 320 -1.70 12.03 3.25
CA GLN A 320 -1.25 11.04 4.24
C GLN A 320 -2.29 10.81 5.35
N ASP A 321 -2.98 11.87 5.77
CA ASP A 321 -4.06 11.79 6.76
C ASP A 321 -5.25 10.99 6.19
N ILE A 322 -5.59 11.17 4.92
CA ILE A 322 -6.66 10.41 4.27
C ILE A 322 -6.29 8.93 4.15
N GLU A 323 -5.05 8.60 3.80
CA GLU A 323 -4.57 7.21 3.73
C GLU A 323 -4.62 6.52 5.11
N THR A 324 -4.16 7.20 6.16
CA THR A 324 -4.25 6.68 7.53
C THR A 324 -5.71 6.48 7.97
N LEU A 325 -6.61 7.43 7.69
CA LEU A 325 -8.04 7.26 7.97
C LEU A 325 -8.63 6.07 7.20
N PHE A 326 -8.29 5.90 5.93
CA PHE A 326 -8.74 4.75 5.14
C PHE A 326 -8.27 3.42 5.75
N SER A 327 -7.01 3.34 6.16
CA SER A 327 -6.47 2.14 6.83
C SER A 327 -7.18 1.79 8.12
N LEU A 328 -7.69 2.80 8.85
CA LEU A 328 -8.40 2.64 10.12
C LEU A 328 -9.87 2.21 9.91
N MET A 329 -10.50 2.60 8.80
CA MET A 329 -11.90 2.23 8.50
C MET A 329 -12.09 0.74 8.20
N GLN A 330 -11.05 0.01 7.80
CA GLN A 330 -11.10 -1.45 7.55
C GLN A 330 -12.30 -1.89 6.69
N LEU A 331 -12.57 -1.17 5.59
CA LEU A 331 -13.69 -1.48 4.71
C LEU A 331 -13.48 -2.83 4.00
N ASN A 332 -14.41 -3.77 4.22
CA ASN A 332 -14.41 -5.07 3.55
C ASN A 332 -14.90 -4.93 2.10
N ASN A 333 -14.43 -5.82 1.21
CA ASN A 333 -14.89 -5.90 -0.18
C ASN A 333 -14.73 -4.60 -1.00
N CYS A 334 -13.69 -3.82 -0.70
CA CYS A 334 -13.37 -2.59 -1.41
C CYS A 334 -11.95 -2.62 -1.97
N GLU A 335 -11.72 -1.88 -3.04
CA GLU A 335 -10.40 -1.60 -3.63
C GLU A 335 -10.17 -0.10 -3.62
N TYR A 336 -8.98 0.34 -3.21
CA TYR A 336 -8.62 1.75 -3.04
C TYR A 336 -7.44 2.12 -3.94
N ALA A 337 -7.61 3.19 -4.72
CA ALA A 337 -6.52 3.86 -5.42
C ALA A 337 -6.81 5.35 -5.53
N ASN A 338 -5.79 6.17 -5.27
CA ASN A 338 -5.83 7.63 -5.49
C ASN A 338 -7.11 8.29 -4.95
N PHE A 339 -7.41 8.08 -3.65
CA PHE A 339 -8.60 8.59 -2.95
C PHE A 339 -9.95 8.01 -3.39
N MET A 340 -9.99 7.19 -4.44
CA MET A 340 -11.19 6.51 -4.92
C MET A 340 -11.33 5.14 -4.27
N ILE A 341 -12.56 4.82 -3.85
CA ILE A 341 -12.94 3.51 -3.36
C ILE A 341 -13.93 2.87 -4.33
N PHE A 342 -13.68 1.63 -4.71
CA PHE A 342 -14.54 0.83 -5.58
C PHE A 342 -15.04 -0.42 -4.85
N HIS A 343 -16.33 -0.70 -4.95
CA HIS A 343 -16.94 -1.90 -4.40
C HIS A 343 -16.66 -3.11 -5.31
N LYS A 344 -16.17 -4.23 -4.76
CA LYS A 344 -15.79 -5.39 -5.58
C LYS A 344 -16.95 -5.97 -6.41
N PRO A 345 -18.19 -6.14 -5.90
CA PRO A 345 -19.34 -6.55 -6.70
C PRO A 345 -19.68 -5.60 -7.86
N PHE A 346 -19.46 -4.30 -7.68
CA PHE A 346 -19.65 -3.33 -8.75
C PHE A 346 -18.64 -3.54 -9.87
N LEU A 347 -17.36 -3.73 -9.53
CA LEU A 347 -16.31 -4.06 -10.51
C LEU A 347 -16.57 -5.39 -11.23
N ASP A 348 -17.09 -6.41 -10.54
CA ASP A 348 -17.45 -7.69 -11.16
C ASP A 348 -18.63 -7.55 -12.13
N ASN A 349 -19.67 -6.79 -11.75
CA ASN A 349 -20.79 -6.48 -12.62
C ASN A 349 -20.37 -5.69 -13.86
N LEU A 350 -19.46 -4.72 -13.70
CA LEU A 350 -18.87 -4.00 -14.82
C LEU A 350 -18.11 -4.96 -15.74
N ALA A 351 -17.29 -5.85 -15.20
CA ALA A 351 -16.51 -6.80 -15.99
C ALA A 351 -17.41 -7.80 -16.74
N LEU A 352 -18.53 -8.24 -16.15
CA LEU A 352 -19.54 -9.06 -16.83
C LEU A 352 -20.18 -8.35 -18.02
N ALA A 353 -20.33 -7.03 -17.97
CA ALA A 353 -20.86 -6.25 -19.10
C ALA A 353 -19.96 -6.30 -20.36
N PHE A 354 -18.70 -6.74 -20.23
CA PHE A 354 -17.76 -6.95 -21.35
C PHE A 354 -17.79 -8.37 -21.93
N LYS A 355 -18.58 -9.29 -21.35
CA LYS A 355 -18.63 -10.70 -21.77
C LYS A 355 -18.92 -10.87 -23.26
N ASP A 356 -19.90 -10.15 -23.80
CA ASP A 356 -20.30 -10.29 -25.22
C ASP A 356 -19.20 -9.83 -26.19
N LYS A 357 -18.51 -8.74 -25.87
CA LYS A 357 -17.38 -8.25 -26.68
C LYS A 357 -16.13 -9.10 -26.54
N ILE A 358 -15.88 -9.68 -25.36
CA ILE A 358 -14.83 -10.68 -25.17
C ILE A 358 -15.10 -11.87 -26.10
N ILE A 359 -16.33 -12.35 -26.15
CA ILE A 359 -16.74 -13.44 -27.04
C ILE A 359 -16.50 -13.06 -28.53
N GLU A 360 -16.91 -11.86 -28.97
CA GLU A 360 -16.64 -11.37 -30.33
C GLU A 360 -15.15 -11.30 -30.66
N SER A 361 -14.31 -10.81 -29.74
CA SER A 361 -12.86 -10.71 -29.92
C SER A 361 -12.17 -12.07 -30.07
N ILE A 362 -12.68 -13.09 -29.35
CA ILE A 362 -12.21 -14.48 -29.45
C ILE A 362 -12.57 -15.07 -30.82
N TYR A 363 -13.77 -14.79 -31.34
CA TYR A 363 -14.20 -15.28 -32.64
C TYR A 363 -13.46 -14.62 -33.82
N GLN A 364 -13.03 -13.36 -33.70
CA GLN A 364 -12.33 -12.64 -34.77
C GLN A 364 -10.82 -12.98 -34.90
N ASN A 365 -10.18 -13.59 -33.89
CA ASN A 365 -8.73 -13.88 -33.88
C ASN A 365 -8.33 -15.38 -33.73
N PRO A 366 -8.82 -16.33 -34.55
CA PRO A 366 -8.42 -17.73 -34.46
C PRO A 366 -6.98 -18.03 -34.97
N GLN A 367 -6.35 -17.14 -35.74
CA GLN A 367 -5.10 -17.44 -36.46
C GLN A 367 -3.79 -17.23 -35.65
N LYS A 368 -3.80 -16.48 -34.55
CA LYS A 368 -2.58 -16.24 -33.73
C LYS A 368 -2.27 -17.32 -32.70
N LEU A 369 -3.13 -18.33 -32.54
CA LEU A 369 -2.97 -19.40 -31.55
C LEU A 369 -2.23 -20.65 -32.08
N ILE A 370 -2.06 -20.80 -33.40
CA ILE A 370 -1.47 -21.99 -34.02
C ILE A 370 0.08 -21.93 -34.00
N GLU A 371 0.68 -20.74 -34.05
CA GLU A 371 2.15 -20.58 -34.02
C GLU A 371 2.77 -20.76 -32.62
N GLN A 372 1.98 -20.66 -31.54
CA GLN A 372 2.49 -20.84 -30.17
C GLN A 372 2.43 -22.28 -29.66
N GLN A 373 1.68 -23.17 -30.34
CA GLN A 373 1.56 -24.58 -29.95
C GLN A 373 2.68 -25.48 -30.49
N GLN A 374 3.53 -24.99 -31.42
CA GLN A 374 4.70 -25.76 -31.89
C GLN A 374 5.95 -25.61 -31.00
N ASN A 375 5.91 -24.76 -29.96
CA ASN A 375 7.08 -24.49 -29.11
C ASN A 375 6.94 -24.99 -27.65
N GLN A 376 5.95 -25.85 -27.34
CA GLN A 376 5.70 -26.32 -25.97
C GLN A 376 5.71 -27.85 -25.78
N ASP A 377 6.14 -28.63 -26.77
CA ASP A 377 6.21 -30.10 -26.65
C ASP A 377 7.63 -30.68 -26.46
N ASP A 378 8.66 -29.84 -26.29
CA ASP A 378 10.02 -30.33 -25.96
C ASP A 378 10.53 -29.75 -24.62
N THR A 379 10.14 -30.38 -23.52
CA THR A 379 10.94 -30.37 -22.28
C THR A 379 11.08 -31.79 -21.74
N PRO A 380 12.29 -32.39 -21.79
CA PRO A 380 12.57 -33.68 -21.16
C PRO A 380 12.61 -33.54 -19.64
N GLN A 381 12.03 -34.51 -18.95
CA GLN A 381 12.07 -34.66 -17.49
C GLN A 381 13.51 -34.85 -16.98
N ASP A 382 13.79 -34.26 -15.82
CA ASP A 382 15.06 -34.24 -15.10
C ASP A 382 15.70 -35.62 -14.86
N ILE A 383 16.99 -35.75 -15.21
CA ILE A 383 17.93 -36.64 -14.52
C ILE A 383 19.18 -35.82 -14.20
N GLN A 384 19.37 -35.53 -12.91
CA GLN A 384 20.62 -35.02 -12.36
C GLN A 384 21.66 -36.16 -12.28
N ALA A 385 22.82 -35.97 -12.90
CA ALA A 385 24.08 -36.56 -12.43
C ALA A 385 25.28 -35.75 -12.93
N SER A 386 26.24 -35.65 -12.03
CA SER A 386 27.39 -34.75 -11.97
C SER A 386 28.61 -35.13 -12.82
N ALA A 387 29.47 -34.11 -13.01
CA ALA A 387 30.95 -34.15 -13.10
C ALA A 387 31.62 -34.15 -14.49
N GLY A 388 32.55 -33.19 -14.67
CA GLY A 388 33.82 -33.45 -15.34
C GLY A 388 34.15 -32.66 -16.63
N GLY A 389 34.82 -31.51 -16.48
CA GLY A 389 36.12 -31.25 -17.12
C GLY A 389 36.27 -31.07 -18.65
N PHE A 390 36.51 -29.81 -19.04
CA PHE A 390 37.63 -29.32 -19.87
C PHE A 390 37.69 -29.43 -21.42
N THR A 391 37.91 -28.23 -22.02
CA THR A 391 38.64 -27.86 -23.28
C THR A 391 37.92 -28.05 -24.63
N ASN A 392 38.02 -27.19 -25.66
CA ASN A 392 38.69 -25.90 -25.90
C ASN A 392 38.20 -25.31 -27.27
N LYS A 393 38.21 -23.96 -27.40
CA LYS A 393 38.49 -23.13 -28.61
C LYS A 393 37.54 -23.27 -29.82
N LYS A 394 37.19 -22.28 -30.65
CA LYS A 394 37.55 -20.89 -31.01
C LYS A 394 36.43 -20.51 -32.03
N ASN A 395 35.81 -19.33 -32.14
CA ASN A 395 36.35 -18.04 -32.56
C ASN A 395 35.17 -17.03 -32.72
N LYS A 396 35.35 -15.79 -32.22
CA LYS A 396 35.03 -14.47 -32.83
C LYS A 396 33.66 -14.29 -33.56
N LYS A 397 32.80 -13.34 -33.20
CA LYS A 397 33.01 -11.88 -33.14
C LYS A 397 31.88 -11.17 -32.35
N GLN A 398 32.26 -10.06 -31.71
CA GLN A 398 31.47 -9.16 -30.87
C GLN A 398 30.34 -8.44 -31.61
N GLN A 399 29.18 -8.29 -30.94
CA GLN A 399 28.41 -7.03 -30.89
C GLN A 399 27.69 -6.93 -29.53
N GLN A 400 27.62 -5.70 -29.03
CA GLN A 400 27.29 -5.29 -27.66
C GLN A 400 25.85 -5.67 -27.22
N PRO A 401 25.61 -5.88 -25.90
CA PRO A 401 24.32 -6.31 -25.37
C PRO A 401 23.31 -5.15 -25.30
N GLN A 402 22.28 -5.19 -26.15
CA GLN A 402 21.03 -4.48 -25.87
C GLN A 402 20.27 -5.23 -24.78
N LYS A 403 19.97 -4.52 -23.68
CA LYS A 403 19.09 -4.96 -22.60
C LYS A 403 17.78 -5.49 -23.19
N LYS A 404 17.56 -6.80 -23.13
CA LYS A 404 16.23 -7.40 -23.29
C LYS A 404 15.34 -6.86 -22.18
N LYS A 405 14.46 -5.92 -22.54
CA LYS A 405 13.29 -5.54 -21.75
C LYS A 405 12.48 -6.80 -21.48
N GLN A 406 12.07 -6.95 -20.23
CA GLN A 406 11.01 -7.87 -19.81
C GLN A 406 9.85 -7.76 -20.78
N GLN A 407 9.42 -8.90 -21.33
CA GLN A 407 8.24 -9.00 -22.19
C GLN A 407 7.02 -8.55 -21.40
N ASN A 408 6.43 -7.42 -21.82
CA ASN A 408 5.15 -6.92 -21.35
C ASN A 408 4.06 -7.99 -21.54
N LYS A 409 3.26 -8.24 -20.50
CA LYS A 409 1.91 -8.79 -20.65
C LYS A 409 1.15 -7.87 -21.61
N GLN A 410 0.73 -8.38 -22.77
CA GLN A 410 -0.12 -7.61 -23.67
C GLN A 410 -1.48 -7.39 -22.99
N GLU A 411 -1.85 -6.13 -22.84
CA GLU A 411 -3.12 -5.70 -22.27
C GLU A 411 -4.26 -6.02 -23.25
N LEU A 412 -5.36 -6.60 -22.75
CA LEU A 412 -6.42 -7.17 -23.58
C LEU A 412 -7.30 -6.12 -24.29
N PHE A 413 -7.46 -4.96 -23.66
CA PHE A 413 -8.20 -3.80 -24.15
C PHE A 413 -7.42 -2.53 -23.80
N THR A 414 -7.48 -1.51 -24.65
CA THR A 414 -6.84 -0.22 -24.37
C THR A 414 -7.75 0.67 -23.49
N ASN A 415 -7.16 1.60 -22.70
CA ASN A 415 -7.95 2.53 -21.85
C ASN A 415 -9.07 3.23 -22.64
N LYS A 416 -8.84 3.54 -23.92
CA LYS A 416 -9.80 4.21 -24.81
C LYS A 416 -11.01 3.33 -25.16
N GLU A 417 -10.79 2.04 -25.41
CA GLU A 417 -11.88 1.11 -25.73
C GLU A 417 -12.76 0.83 -24.52
N ILE A 418 -12.18 0.83 -23.31
CA ILE A 418 -12.92 0.68 -22.06
C ILE A 418 -13.74 1.94 -21.76
N THR A 419 -13.17 3.15 -21.95
CA THR A 419 -13.91 4.41 -21.77
C THR A 419 -15.07 4.57 -22.73
N ASP A 420 -14.88 4.22 -24.01
CA ASP A 420 -15.92 4.34 -25.02
C ASP A 420 -17.09 3.38 -24.75
N LEU A 421 -16.81 2.24 -24.11
CA LEU A 421 -17.82 1.27 -23.70
C LEU A 421 -18.59 1.65 -22.45
N LEU A 422 -17.89 2.18 -21.44
CA LEU A 422 -18.52 2.64 -20.19
C LEU A 422 -19.43 3.84 -20.43
N THR A 423 -19.03 4.76 -21.32
CA THR A 423 -19.84 5.90 -21.75
C THR A 423 -21.04 5.47 -22.61
N GLN A 424 -20.88 4.52 -23.54
CA GLN A 424 -21.99 3.99 -24.34
C GLN A 424 -23.07 3.28 -23.51
N LYS A 425 -22.68 2.54 -22.45
CA LYS A 425 -23.62 1.84 -21.56
C LYS A 425 -24.22 2.73 -20.45
N LYS A 426 -23.85 4.02 -20.37
CA LYS A 426 -24.24 4.96 -19.30
C LYS A 426 -23.96 4.42 -17.88
N LEU A 427 -22.85 3.70 -17.71
CA LEU A 427 -22.48 3.12 -16.41
C LEU A 427 -21.61 4.06 -15.58
N VAL A 428 -20.92 5.00 -16.24
CA VAL A 428 -20.07 6.02 -15.60
C VAL A 428 -20.21 7.32 -16.40
N GLU A 429 -20.62 8.41 -15.74
CA GLU A 429 -20.54 9.76 -16.31
C GLU A 429 -19.07 10.21 -16.28
N TYR A 430 -18.62 10.90 -17.32
CA TYR A 430 -17.21 11.21 -17.59
C TYR A 430 -16.49 11.80 -16.36
N ASN A 431 -15.69 10.99 -15.66
CA ASN A 431 -14.99 11.39 -14.43
C ASN A 431 -13.49 11.06 -14.52
N ASP A 432 -12.67 11.86 -13.84
CA ASP A 432 -11.19 11.76 -13.78
C ASP A 432 -10.65 10.40 -13.27
N CYS A 433 -11.53 9.50 -12.79
CA CYS A 433 -11.22 8.22 -12.13
C CYS A 433 -11.09 7.02 -13.08
N VAL A 434 -11.10 7.25 -14.39
CA VAL A 434 -11.04 6.20 -15.42
C VAL A 434 -9.76 5.37 -15.32
N ASN A 435 -8.63 6.00 -14.99
CA ASN A 435 -7.33 5.34 -14.97
C ASN A 435 -7.22 4.38 -13.78
N GLU A 436 -7.73 4.79 -12.62
CA GLU A 436 -7.82 3.99 -11.40
C GLU A 436 -8.79 2.82 -11.58
N LEU A 437 -9.95 3.07 -12.20
CA LEU A 437 -10.91 2.01 -12.53
C LEU A 437 -10.31 1.00 -13.51
N PHE A 438 -9.53 1.46 -14.50
CA PHE A 438 -8.84 0.59 -15.46
C PHE A 438 -7.86 -0.37 -14.77
N GLN A 439 -7.07 0.14 -13.81
CA GLN A 439 -6.09 -0.66 -13.07
C GLN A 439 -6.73 -1.87 -12.38
N PHE A 440 -7.94 -1.72 -11.83
CA PHE A 440 -8.66 -2.78 -11.14
C PHE A 440 -9.51 -3.66 -12.07
N LEU A 441 -10.04 -3.08 -13.15
CA LEU A 441 -10.89 -3.80 -14.12
C LEU A 441 -10.08 -4.73 -15.03
N GLN A 442 -8.87 -4.32 -15.45
CA GLN A 442 -8.00 -5.07 -16.37
C GLN A 442 -7.65 -6.50 -15.88
N PRO A 443 -7.18 -6.72 -14.63
CA PRO A 443 -6.92 -8.07 -14.15
C PRO A 443 -8.19 -8.91 -14.14
N ARG A 444 -9.34 -8.36 -13.71
CA ARG A 444 -10.62 -9.09 -13.69
C ARG A 444 -11.11 -9.48 -15.09
N LEU A 445 -10.96 -8.58 -16.07
CA LEU A 445 -11.24 -8.87 -17.48
C LEU A 445 -10.32 -9.97 -18.04
N SER A 446 -9.04 -9.99 -17.64
CA SER A 446 -8.12 -11.05 -18.05
C SER A 446 -8.51 -12.42 -17.50
N THR A 447 -8.97 -12.47 -16.24
CA THR A 447 -9.46 -13.71 -15.63
C THR A 447 -10.76 -14.18 -16.28
N LEU A 448 -11.70 -13.27 -16.55
CA LEU A 448 -12.93 -13.58 -17.28
C LEU A 448 -12.65 -14.05 -18.72
N TYR A 449 -11.67 -13.46 -19.41
CA TYR A 449 -11.23 -13.91 -20.72
C TYR A 449 -10.67 -15.33 -20.69
N GLU A 450 -9.80 -15.66 -19.73
CA GLU A 450 -9.28 -17.00 -19.53
C GLU A 450 -10.40 -18.01 -19.24
N GLN A 451 -11.36 -17.66 -18.37
CA GLN A 451 -12.51 -18.50 -18.05
C GLN A 451 -13.41 -18.76 -19.27
N ILE A 452 -13.79 -17.70 -20.00
CA ILE A 452 -14.62 -17.81 -21.21
C ILE A 452 -13.88 -18.60 -22.30
N LYS A 453 -12.56 -18.43 -22.42
CA LYS A 453 -11.72 -19.23 -23.32
C LYS A 453 -11.78 -20.71 -22.93
N ILE A 454 -11.60 -21.06 -21.66
CA ILE A 454 -11.69 -22.46 -21.21
C ILE A 454 -13.09 -23.03 -21.50
N GLU A 455 -14.17 -22.33 -21.12
CA GLU A 455 -15.54 -22.79 -21.35
C GLU A 455 -15.85 -23.00 -22.86
N LEU A 456 -15.42 -22.09 -23.73
CA LEU A 456 -15.60 -22.20 -25.19
C LEU A 456 -14.76 -23.33 -25.82
N PHE A 457 -13.58 -23.61 -25.28
CA PHE A 457 -12.70 -24.67 -25.80
C PHE A 457 -13.06 -26.07 -25.25
N GLU A 458 -13.53 -26.18 -24.01
CA GLU A 458 -13.99 -27.45 -23.42
C GLU A 458 -15.33 -27.92 -24.01
N SER A 459 -16.25 -26.99 -24.26
CA SER A 459 -17.51 -27.27 -24.96
C SER A 459 -17.30 -27.72 -26.41
N LYS A 460 -16.28 -27.21 -27.11
CA LYS A 460 -15.90 -27.69 -28.46
C LYS A 460 -15.15 -29.02 -28.46
N LYS A 461 -14.23 -29.27 -27.50
CA LYS A 461 -13.45 -30.52 -27.41
C LYS A 461 -14.31 -31.75 -27.11
N SER A 462 -15.33 -31.62 -26.26
CA SER A 462 -16.18 -32.75 -25.86
C SER A 462 -17.06 -33.26 -27.02
N ALA A 463 -17.73 -32.34 -27.74
CA ALA A 463 -18.56 -32.69 -28.89
C ALA A 463 -17.74 -33.17 -30.12
N SER A 464 -16.57 -32.58 -30.39
CA SER A 464 -15.74 -33.01 -31.52
C SER A 464 -15.02 -34.34 -31.27
N SER A 465 -14.60 -34.63 -30.03
CA SER A 465 -13.85 -35.87 -29.75
C SER A 465 -14.70 -37.14 -29.87
N GLN A 466 -15.97 -37.10 -29.45
CA GLN A 466 -16.89 -38.24 -29.60
C GLN A 466 -17.17 -38.52 -31.07
N VAL A 467 -17.47 -37.49 -31.87
CA VAL A 467 -17.73 -37.63 -33.32
C VAL A 467 -16.48 -38.13 -34.05
N ILE A 468 -15.28 -37.65 -33.68
CA ILE A 468 -14.02 -38.14 -34.26
C ILE A 468 -13.77 -39.60 -33.88
N GLN A 469 -14.01 -40.00 -32.63
CA GLN A 469 -13.87 -41.40 -32.19
C GLN A 469 -14.84 -42.35 -32.89
N GLU A 470 -16.09 -41.95 -33.10
CA GLU A 470 -17.07 -42.74 -33.85
C GLU A 470 -16.66 -42.92 -35.32
N ILE A 471 -16.20 -41.85 -35.98
CA ILE A 471 -15.73 -41.91 -37.36
C ILE A 471 -14.46 -42.77 -37.45
N GLN A 472 -13.56 -42.65 -36.47
CA GLN A 472 -12.33 -43.45 -36.40
C GLN A 472 -12.64 -44.94 -36.32
N LYS A 473 -13.54 -45.35 -35.41
CA LYS A 473 -13.96 -46.75 -35.26
C LYS A 473 -14.60 -47.30 -36.54
N LYS A 474 -15.42 -46.50 -37.23
CA LYS A 474 -16.02 -46.89 -38.53
C LYS A 474 -14.96 -47.14 -39.60
N ILE A 475 -13.89 -46.34 -39.64
CA ILE A 475 -12.79 -46.51 -40.59
C ILE A 475 -11.97 -47.77 -40.24
N GLU A 476 -11.75 -48.04 -38.95
CA GLU A 476 -11.06 -49.26 -38.50
C GLU A 476 -11.83 -50.53 -38.91
N ASP A 477 -13.15 -50.56 -38.70
CA ASP A 477 -14.01 -51.68 -39.12
C ASP A 477 -13.99 -51.89 -40.64
N MET A 478 -14.01 -50.79 -41.43
CA MET A 478 -13.92 -50.83 -42.89
C MET A 478 -12.56 -51.38 -43.36
N ALA A 479 -11.47 -50.95 -42.73
CA ALA A 479 -10.12 -51.42 -43.03
C ALA A 479 -9.95 -52.91 -42.74
N LEU A 480 -10.45 -53.39 -41.59
CA LEU A 480 -10.45 -54.81 -41.23
C LEU A 480 -11.23 -55.63 -42.26
N GLY A 481 -12.41 -55.16 -42.67
CA GLY A 481 -13.23 -55.85 -43.67
C GLY A 481 -12.54 -56.00 -45.03
N LEU A 482 -11.92 -54.93 -45.53
CA LEU A 482 -11.18 -54.95 -46.80
C LEU A 482 -9.99 -55.91 -46.78
N LEU A 483 -9.25 -55.96 -45.67
CA LEU A 483 -8.12 -56.87 -45.53
C LEU A 483 -8.53 -58.35 -45.55
N ILE A 484 -9.65 -58.69 -44.90
CA ILE A 484 -10.18 -60.07 -44.95
C ILE A 484 -10.64 -60.38 -46.37
N THR A 485 -11.28 -59.44 -47.07
CA THR A 485 -11.64 -59.62 -48.48
C THR A 485 -10.44 -59.81 -49.39
N GLN A 486 -9.34 -59.09 -49.17
CA GLN A 486 -8.09 -59.32 -49.90
C GLN A 486 -7.57 -60.76 -49.66
N ARG A 487 -7.59 -61.26 -48.42
CA ARG A 487 -7.22 -62.65 -48.12
C ARG A 487 -8.16 -63.66 -48.80
N SER A 488 -9.46 -63.41 -48.81
CA SER A 488 -10.44 -64.25 -49.48
C SER A 488 -10.22 -64.29 -51.00
N LEU A 489 -9.91 -63.15 -51.63
CA LEU A 489 -9.57 -63.08 -53.05
C LEU A 489 -8.27 -63.83 -53.37
N GLN A 490 -7.25 -63.72 -52.51
CA GLN A 490 -6.00 -64.49 -52.66
C GLN A 490 -6.24 -65.99 -52.57
N LYS A 491 -7.09 -66.46 -51.64
CA LYS A 491 -7.48 -67.88 -51.56
C LYS A 491 -8.18 -68.35 -52.84
N ILE A 492 -9.13 -67.59 -53.35
CA ILE A 492 -9.86 -67.93 -54.59
C ILE A 492 -8.92 -67.96 -55.79
N GLN A 493 -8.00 -67.01 -55.91
CA GLN A 493 -7.00 -67.00 -57.00
C GLN A 493 -6.04 -68.20 -56.94
N GLN A 494 -5.80 -68.77 -55.76
CA GLN A 494 -4.95 -69.95 -55.56
C GLN A 494 -5.71 -71.27 -55.76
N GLU A 495 -7.00 -71.32 -55.41
CA GLU A 495 -7.81 -72.55 -55.36
C GLU A 495 -8.74 -72.73 -56.58
N CYS A 496 -9.12 -71.64 -57.28
CA CYS A 496 -10.05 -71.64 -58.40
C CYS A 496 -9.45 -70.90 -59.61
N HIS A 497 -9.15 -71.59 -60.71
CA HIS A 497 -8.57 -70.98 -61.92
C HIS A 497 -9.59 -70.61 -63.00
N GLU A 498 -10.85 -71.09 -62.92
CA GLU A 498 -11.87 -70.87 -63.96
C GLU A 498 -12.85 -69.72 -63.65
N VAL A 499 -12.92 -69.23 -62.39
CA VAL A 499 -13.79 -68.11 -62.01
C VAL A 499 -13.29 -66.75 -62.54
N ASN A 500 -14.19 -65.98 -63.16
CA ASN A 500 -13.93 -64.58 -63.49
C ASN A 500 -13.94 -63.69 -62.23
N THR A 501 -12.79 -63.53 -61.60
CA THR A 501 -12.62 -62.72 -60.39
C THR A 501 -12.68 -61.20 -60.61
N LYS A 502 -12.77 -60.72 -61.86
CA LYS A 502 -12.69 -59.27 -62.19
C LYS A 502 -13.72 -58.42 -61.43
N VAL A 503 -14.96 -58.90 -61.33
CA VAL A 503 -16.06 -58.19 -60.63
C VAL A 503 -15.78 -58.08 -59.12
N LEU A 504 -15.26 -59.15 -58.52
CA LEU A 504 -14.92 -59.17 -57.09
C LEU A 504 -13.73 -58.25 -56.76
N VAL A 505 -12.73 -58.21 -57.65
CA VAL A 505 -11.58 -57.32 -57.55
C VAL A 505 -11.99 -55.85 -57.72
N ASP A 506 -12.81 -55.53 -58.73
CA ASP A 506 -13.30 -54.17 -58.97
C ASP A 506 -14.16 -53.66 -57.78
N ASN A 507 -14.92 -54.55 -57.12
CA ASN A 507 -15.67 -54.24 -55.90
C ASN A 507 -14.76 -53.95 -54.70
N CYS A 508 -13.70 -54.74 -54.50
CA CYS A 508 -12.72 -54.51 -53.43
C CYS A 508 -11.97 -53.18 -53.67
N LEU A 509 -11.59 -52.89 -54.92
CA LEU A 509 -11.02 -51.61 -55.35
C LEU A 509 -11.98 -50.45 -55.07
N PHE A 510 -13.28 -50.60 -55.31
CA PHE A 510 -14.25 -49.57 -54.97
C PHE A 510 -14.31 -49.29 -53.46
N GLY A 511 -14.24 -50.33 -52.62
CA GLY A 511 -14.12 -50.18 -51.17
C GLY A 511 -12.82 -49.48 -50.73
N TYR A 512 -11.69 -49.74 -51.40
CA TYR A 512 -10.43 -49.01 -51.14
C TYR A 512 -10.56 -47.51 -51.37
N ARG A 513 -11.23 -47.10 -52.45
CA ARG A 513 -11.48 -45.70 -52.72
C ARG A 513 -12.26 -45.02 -51.58
N LEU A 514 -13.30 -45.67 -51.07
CA LEU A 514 -14.11 -45.11 -49.96
C LEU A 514 -13.30 -45.02 -48.65
N LEU A 515 -12.41 -45.97 -48.40
CA LEU A 515 -11.49 -45.89 -47.25
C LEU A 515 -10.62 -44.63 -47.34
N VAL A 516 -10.02 -44.38 -48.51
CA VAL A 516 -9.19 -43.18 -48.75
C VAL A 516 -10.02 -41.89 -48.59
N GLU A 517 -11.23 -41.85 -49.14
CA GLU A 517 -12.13 -40.68 -48.99
C GLU A 517 -12.44 -40.39 -47.51
N ASN A 518 -12.73 -41.41 -46.72
CA ASN A 518 -13.01 -41.26 -45.28
C ASN A 518 -11.75 -40.88 -44.47
N LEU A 519 -10.57 -41.38 -44.84
CA LEU A 519 -9.29 -40.99 -44.24
C LEU A 519 -8.95 -39.52 -44.48
N VAL A 520 -9.27 -38.99 -45.66
CA VAL A 520 -9.11 -37.56 -45.95
C VAL A 520 -10.06 -36.73 -45.07
N VAL A 521 -11.32 -37.15 -44.92
CA VAL A 521 -12.32 -36.45 -44.10
C VAL A 521 -11.93 -36.42 -42.62
N ILE A 522 -11.47 -37.54 -42.05
CA ILE A 522 -11.07 -37.58 -40.63
C ILE A 522 -9.83 -36.72 -40.40
N THR A 523 -8.87 -36.73 -41.33
CA THR A 523 -7.68 -35.88 -41.27
C THR A 523 -8.06 -34.40 -41.34
N CYS A 524 -8.95 -34.01 -42.26
CA CYS A 524 -9.43 -32.64 -42.35
C CYS A 524 -10.16 -32.19 -41.08
N LYS A 525 -10.98 -33.07 -40.48
CA LYS A 525 -11.66 -32.78 -39.21
C LYS A 525 -10.70 -32.73 -38.01
N LYS A 526 -9.69 -33.60 -37.97
CA LYS A 526 -8.69 -33.66 -36.89
C LYS A 526 -7.79 -32.43 -36.88
N TYR A 527 -7.43 -31.93 -38.07
CA TYR A 527 -6.54 -30.77 -38.23
C TYR A 527 -7.28 -29.47 -38.59
N ASN A 528 -8.62 -29.44 -38.53
CA ASN A 528 -9.47 -28.30 -38.90
C ASN A 528 -9.12 -27.68 -40.28
N ILE A 529 -8.81 -28.53 -41.26
CA ILE A 529 -8.48 -28.11 -42.63
C ILE A 529 -9.79 -27.88 -43.39
N GLN A 530 -9.98 -26.66 -43.91
CA GLN A 530 -11.12 -26.34 -44.77
C GLN A 530 -10.78 -26.66 -46.22
N LEU A 531 -11.52 -27.61 -46.81
CA LEU A 531 -11.41 -27.97 -48.22
C LEU A 531 -12.37 -27.12 -49.07
N PRO A 532 -12.01 -26.75 -50.32
CA PRO A 532 -12.91 -26.06 -51.25
C PRO A 532 -14.22 -26.82 -51.46
N GLN A 533 -15.37 -26.13 -51.40
CA GLN A 533 -16.70 -26.73 -51.53
C GLN A 533 -16.90 -27.47 -52.88
N ASN A 534 -16.21 -27.00 -53.92
CA ASN A 534 -16.25 -27.51 -55.29
C ASN A 534 -15.70 -28.95 -55.43
N LEU A 535 -15.06 -29.49 -54.38
CA LEU A 535 -14.50 -30.85 -54.37
C LEU A 535 -15.52 -31.91 -53.92
N PHE A 536 -16.62 -31.48 -53.28
CA PHE A 536 -17.64 -32.34 -52.70
C PHE A 536 -18.84 -32.53 -53.63
N VAL A 537 -19.57 -33.63 -53.46
CA VAL A 537 -20.85 -33.87 -54.14
C VAL A 537 -21.93 -33.01 -53.47
N ASP A 538 -22.67 -32.19 -54.23
CA ASP A 538 -23.66 -31.23 -53.70
C ASP A 538 -24.74 -31.88 -52.79
N PRO A 539 -25.19 -31.24 -51.69
CA PRO A 539 -25.94 -31.90 -50.61
C PRO A 539 -27.48 -31.77 -50.65
N ASN A 540 -28.10 -31.40 -51.78
CA ASN A 540 -29.55 -31.14 -51.86
C ASN A 540 -30.39 -32.21 -52.57
N HIS A 541 -30.00 -33.49 -52.55
CA HIS A 541 -30.92 -34.57 -52.90
C HIS A 541 -30.92 -35.68 -51.83
N PRO A 542 -32.07 -35.99 -51.20
CA PRO A 542 -32.24 -37.23 -50.47
C PRO A 542 -32.18 -38.37 -51.49
N SER A 543 -31.43 -39.43 -51.18
CA SER A 543 -31.33 -40.68 -51.95
C SER A 543 -30.95 -40.55 -53.42
N VAL A 544 -29.66 -40.74 -53.75
CA VAL A 544 -29.28 -41.32 -55.04
C VAL A 544 -28.86 -42.76 -54.81
N LEU A 545 -29.86 -43.63 -54.94
CA LEU A 545 -29.75 -45.01 -55.36
C LEU A 545 -28.80 -45.12 -56.56
N ASN A 546 -27.65 -45.78 -56.40
CA ASN A 546 -27.34 -47.08 -57.02
C ASN A 546 -25.83 -47.34 -57.03
N GLY A 547 -25.46 -48.49 -56.47
CA GLY A 547 -24.10 -48.93 -56.13
C GLY A 547 -23.89 -48.99 -54.61
N GLN A 548 -24.54 -49.95 -53.94
CA GLN A 548 -24.60 -50.08 -52.47
C GLN A 548 -23.54 -51.02 -51.89
N ILE A 549 -22.52 -50.52 -51.18
CA ILE A 549 -21.59 -51.40 -50.46
C ILE A 549 -22.15 -51.77 -49.09
N ASN A 550 -22.42 -53.05 -48.81
CA ASN A 550 -22.75 -53.50 -47.45
C ASN A 550 -21.48 -53.94 -46.70
N PHE A 551 -20.85 -53.01 -45.98
CA PHE A 551 -20.02 -53.34 -44.83
C PHE A 551 -20.96 -53.50 -43.63
N GLY A 552 -20.88 -54.62 -42.91
CA GLY A 552 -21.57 -54.90 -41.64
C GLY A 552 -22.70 -53.92 -41.27
N LEU A 553 -23.83 -53.99 -41.98
CA LEU A 553 -25.08 -53.29 -41.67
C LEU A 553 -25.12 -51.73 -41.70
N GLN A 554 -24.20 -50.99 -42.36
CA GLN A 554 -24.42 -49.54 -42.63
C GLN A 554 -23.95 -49.06 -44.03
N LYS A 555 -24.77 -48.20 -44.66
CA LYS A 555 -24.59 -47.64 -46.02
C LYS A 555 -23.57 -46.49 -46.02
N SER A 556 -22.49 -46.57 -46.83
CA SER A 556 -21.57 -45.43 -47.06
C SER A 556 -21.53 -45.06 -48.55
N GLY A 557 -21.73 -43.78 -48.86
CA GLY A 557 -21.71 -43.23 -50.22
C GLY A 557 -20.40 -42.50 -50.53
N ARG A 558 -20.19 -42.14 -51.80
CA ARG A 558 -19.02 -41.34 -52.25
C ARG A 558 -19.09 -39.93 -51.67
N VAL A 559 -17.96 -39.41 -51.21
CA VAL A 559 -17.84 -38.07 -50.62
C VAL A 559 -17.34 -37.04 -51.65
N PHE A 560 -16.47 -37.46 -52.57
CA PHE A 560 -15.85 -36.59 -53.56
C PHE A 560 -16.37 -36.84 -54.98
N LEU A 561 -16.49 -35.78 -55.78
CA LEU A 561 -17.05 -35.82 -57.14
C LEU A 561 -16.31 -36.83 -58.04
N ASN A 562 -15.00 -36.70 -58.15
CA ASN A 562 -14.16 -37.45 -59.09
C ASN A 562 -12.80 -37.80 -58.48
N LYS A 563 -12.08 -38.75 -59.09
CA LYS A 563 -10.72 -39.15 -58.65
C LYS A 563 -9.73 -37.97 -58.63
N VAL A 564 -9.90 -37.00 -59.52
CA VAL A 564 -9.09 -35.77 -59.59
C VAL A 564 -9.33 -34.88 -58.37
N ALA A 565 -10.59 -34.67 -57.98
CA ALA A 565 -10.97 -33.89 -56.80
C ALA A 565 -10.43 -34.51 -55.49
N LEU A 566 -10.40 -35.84 -55.41
CA LEU A 566 -9.77 -36.54 -54.28
C LEU A 566 -8.25 -36.32 -54.26
N GLY A 567 -7.59 -36.34 -55.42
CA GLY A 567 -6.16 -36.04 -55.52
C GLY A 567 -5.80 -34.61 -55.11
N GLU A 568 -6.65 -33.64 -55.46
CA GLU A 568 -6.54 -32.25 -55.01
C GLU A 568 -6.75 -32.13 -53.50
N ALA A 569 -7.75 -32.82 -52.94
CA ALA A 569 -8.00 -32.85 -51.49
C ALA A 569 -6.81 -33.44 -50.70
N ILE A 570 -6.16 -34.48 -51.22
CA ILE A 570 -4.95 -35.08 -50.62
C ILE A 570 -3.78 -34.08 -50.61
N ALA A 571 -3.73 -33.12 -51.55
CA ALA A 571 -2.67 -32.12 -51.58
C ALA A 571 -2.71 -31.12 -50.41
N PHE A 572 -3.86 -30.96 -49.75
CA PHE A 572 -4.03 -30.11 -48.56
C PHE A 572 -3.64 -30.79 -47.24
N LEU A 573 -3.28 -32.08 -47.27
CA LEU A 573 -2.94 -32.85 -46.08
C LEU A 573 -1.45 -32.73 -45.69
N PRO A 574 -1.08 -32.99 -44.42
CA PRO A 574 0.30 -33.09 -43.97
C PRO A 574 1.16 -34.04 -44.82
N LYS A 575 2.44 -33.69 -45.03
CA LYS A 575 3.35 -34.37 -46.00
C LYS A 575 3.46 -35.89 -45.81
N GLU A 576 3.44 -36.38 -44.57
CA GLU A 576 3.52 -37.81 -44.25
C GLU A 576 2.27 -38.58 -44.68
N GLN A 577 1.09 -38.03 -44.37
CA GLN A 577 -0.22 -38.59 -44.74
C GLN A 577 -0.48 -38.44 -46.25
N GLN A 578 -0.01 -37.35 -46.85
CA GLN A 578 -0.07 -37.12 -48.29
C GLN A 578 0.70 -38.18 -49.08
N LYS A 579 1.90 -38.56 -48.62
CA LYS A 579 2.72 -39.60 -49.27
C LYS A 579 2.03 -40.96 -49.21
N ALA A 580 1.56 -41.37 -48.03
CA ALA A 580 0.84 -42.63 -47.84
C ALA A 580 -0.43 -42.72 -48.71
N LEU A 581 -1.21 -41.65 -48.81
CA LEU A 581 -2.43 -41.63 -49.64
C LEU A 581 -2.14 -41.57 -51.15
N LYS A 582 -1.05 -40.93 -51.57
CA LYS A 582 -0.61 -40.94 -52.97
C LYS A 582 -0.12 -42.32 -53.41
N ASP A 583 0.69 -42.98 -52.59
CA ASP A 583 1.21 -44.32 -52.87
C ASP A 583 0.05 -45.34 -53.00
N THR A 584 -0.95 -45.26 -52.11
CA THR A 584 -2.15 -46.12 -52.20
C THR A 584 -3.05 -45.80 -53.39
N MET A 585 -3.18 -44.52 -53.77
CA MET A 585 -3.93 -44.11 -54.96
C MET A 585 -3.22 -44.51 -56.27
N GLU A 586 -1.88 -44.50 -56.32
CA GLU A 586 -1.12 -45.03 -57.46
C GLU A 586 -1.33 -46.54 -57.64
N LEU A 587 -1.30 -47.31 -56.56
CA LEU A 587 -1.58 -48.75 -56.61
C LEU A 587 -3.04 -49.05 -57.01
N TYR A 588 -3.99 -48.23 -56.54
CA TYR A 588 -5.38 -48.29 -56.99
C TYR A 588 -5.52 -48.03 -58.50
N THR A 589 -4.78 -47.07 -59.07
CA THR A 589 -4.80 -46.84 -60.53
C THR A 589 -4.20 -48.00 -61.33
N LYS A 590 -3.26 -48.75 -60.75
CA LYS A 590 -2.65 -49.95 -61.36
C LYS A 590 -3.50 -51.23 -61.19
N LYS A 591 -4.69 -51.14 -60.56
CA LYS A 591 -5.58 -52.28 -60.23
C LYS A 591 -4.87 -53.42 -59.47
N SER A 592 -3.83 -53.11 -58.69
CA SER A 592 -3.13 -54.09 -57.85
C SER A 592 -3.79 -54.21 -56.48
N LEU A 593 -3.97 -55.42 -55.97
CA LEU A 593 -4.62 -55.70 -54.67
C LEU A 593 -3.68 -55.57 -53.45
N ASP A 594 -2.37 -55.34 -53.65
CA ASP A 594 -1.36 -55.36 -52.57
C ASP A 594 -1.38 -54.16 -51.61
N VAL A 595 -2.40 -53.31 -51.69
CA VAL A 595 -2.44 -51.94 -51.14
C VAL A 595 -2.38 -51.87 -49.60
N LEU A 596 -2.88 -52.86 -48.86
CA LEU A 596 -3.01 -52.80 -47.40
C LEU A 596 -2.13 -53.78 -46.60
N SER A 597 -1.22 -54.50 -47.26
CA SER A 597 -0.41 -55.53 -46.57
C SER A 597 0.62 -54.96 -45.58
N GLN A 598 0.82 -53.64 -45.57
CA GLN A 598 1.81 -52.96 -44.73
C GLN A 598 1.14 -52.32 -43.51
N HIS A 599 1.33 -52.90 -42.32
CA HIS A 599 0.85 -52.36 -41.04
C HIS A 599 1.20 -50.88 -40.82
N GLN A 600 2.33 -50.44 -41.38
CA GLN A 600 2.83 -49.06 -41.31
C GLN A 600 1.89 -48.02 -41.92
N PHE A 601 0.98 -48.38 -42.82
CA PHE A 601 0.04 -47.44 -43.44
C PHE A 601 -0.98 -46.89 -42.43
N PHE A 602 -1.51 -47.75 -41.55
CA PHE A 602 -2.53 -47.37 -40.59
C PHE A 602 -1.97 -46.60 -39.39
N ASP A 603 -0.70 -46.83 -39.05
CA ASP A 603 0.02 -46.12 -38.00
C ASP A 603 0.14 -44.61 -38.31
N VAL A 604 0.30 -44.24 -39.59
CA VAL A 604 0.36 -42.83 -40.05
C VAL A 604 -0.93 -42.05 -39.76
N PHE A 605 -2.05 -42.76 -39.59
CA PHE A 605 -3.36 -42.19 -39.28
C PHE A 605 -3.82 -42.44 -37.82
N ASN A 606 -2.95 -43.03 -36.98
CA ASN A 606 -3.26 -43.50 -35.61
C ASN A 606 -4.43 -44.50 -35.53
N LEU A 607 -4.59 -45.38 -36.53
CA LEU A 607 -5.66 -46.38 -36.55
C LEU A 607 -5.19 -47.74 -36.02
N LYS A 608 -5.99 -48.38 -35.15
CA LYS A 608 -5.67 -49.67 -34.54
C LYS A 608 -6.21 -50.85 -35.36
N VAL A 609 -5.62 -51.09 -36.53
CA VAL A 609 -6.03 -52.19 -37.42
C VAL A 609 -5.13 -53.41 -37.22
N HIS A 610 -5.56 -54.34 -36.36
CA HIS A 610 -4.87 -55.62 -36.12
C HIS A 610 -5.72 -56.83 -36.53
N LEU A 611 -5.20 -57.64 -37.46
CA LEU A 611 -5.83 -58.87 -37.92
C LEU A 611 -5.35 -60.08 -37.11
N ASP A 612 -6.03 -60.36 -36.02
CA ASP A 612 -5.86 -61.61 -35.30
C ASP A 612 -6.81 -62.69 -35.81
N LYS A 613 -6.41 -63.98 -35.71
CA LYS A 613 -7.28 -65.14 -36.02
C LYS A 613 -8.63 -65.08 -35.29
N LYS A 614 -8.68 -64.40 -34.14
CA LYS A 614 -9.88 -64.18 -33.33
C LYS A 614 -10.83 -63.15 -33.96
N ASN A 615 -10.31 -62.03 -34.47
CA ASN A 615 -11.11 -60.98 -35.11
C ASN A 615 -11.70 -61.46 -36.44
N ASP A 616 -10.90 -62.19 -37.23
CA ASP A 616 -11.32 -62.83 -38.48
C ASP A 616 -12.50 -63.80 -38.25
N ARG A 617 -12.38 -64.69 -37.26
CA ARG A 617 -13.45 -65.63 -36.88
C ARG A 617 -14.70 -64.93 -36.35
N ASN A 618 -14.54 -63.88 -35.56
CA ASN A 618 -15.67 -63.12 -35.02
C ASN A 618 -16.46 -62.40 -36.11
N LEU A 619 -15.78 -61.83 -37.11
CA LEU A 619 -16.41 -61.10 -38.21
C LEU A 619 -17.20 -62.06 -39.12
N LEU A 620 -16.62 -63.23 -39.44
CA LEU A 620 -17.30 -64.30 -40.17
C LEU A 620 -18.53 -64.82 -39.40
N LEU A 621 -18.41 -65.03 -38.08
CA LEU A 621 -19.53 -65.45 -37.22
C LEU A 621 -20.64 -64.39 -37.16
N PHE A 622 -20.29 -63.11 -37.09
CA PHE A 622 -21.25 -62.01 -37.06
C PHE A 622 -22.12 -61.97 -38.32
N ILE A 623 -21.51 -62.10 -39.50
CA ILE A 623 -22.27 -62.10 -40.77
C ILE A 623 -23.11 -63.36 -40.90
N LYS A 624 -22.55 -64.52 -40.51
CA LYS A 624 -23.31 -65.77 -40.48
C LYS A 624 -24.54 -65.67 -39.59
N HIS A 625 -24.41 -65.02 -38.42
CA HIS A 625 -25.55 -64.74 -37.54
C HIS A 625 -26.54 -63.78 -38.20
N HIS A 626 -26.06 -62.71 -38.83
CA HIS A 626 -26.90 -61.75 -39.53
C HIS A 626 -27.71 -62.38 -40.67
N CYS A 627 -27.09 -63.17 -41.54
CA CYS A 627 -27.79 -63.88 -42.61
C CYS A 627 -28.81 -64.88 -42.04
N LYS A 628 -28.46 -65.59 -40.95
CA LYS A 628 -29.41 -66.50 -40.28
C LYS A 628 -30.61 -65.77 -39.67
N GLU A 629 -30.40 -64.63 -39.02
CA GLU A 629 -31.48 -63.81 -38.47
C GLU A 629 -32.35 -63.21 -39.59
N TYR A 630 -31.75 -62.76 -40.69
CA TYR A 630 -32.48 -62.28 -41.86
C TYR A 630 -33.39 -63.37 -42.46
N ILE A 631 -32.87 -64.60 -42.56
CA ILE A 631 -33.65 -65.76 -43.03
C ILE A 631 -34.76 -66.12 -42.03
N LYS A 632 -34.48 -66.09 -40.71
CA LYS A 632 -35.49 -66.35 -39.67
C LYS A 632 -36.63 -65.33 -39.69
N GLN A 633 -36.31 -64.04 -39.82
CA GLN A 633 -37.31 -62.96 -39.81
C GLN A 633 -38.29 -63.05 -40.99
N ARG A 634 -37.89 -63.71 -42.09
CA ARG A 634 -38.69 -63.87 -43.32
C ARG A 634 -39.17 -65.31 -43.54
N GLN A 635 -39.26 -66.11 -42.49
CA GLN A 635 -39.69 -67.52 -42.54
C GLN A 635 -41.08 -67.75 -43.20
N ASN A 636 -41.92 -66.72 -43.26
CA ASN A 636 -43.28 -66.78 -43.82
C ASN A 636 -43.45 -66.03 -45.16
N GLU A 637 -42.35 -65.56 -45.79
CA GLU A 637 -42.37 -64.85 -47.08
C GLU A 637 -41.97 -65.77 -48.24
N ILE A 638 -42.49 -65.52 -49.46
CA ILE A 638 -42.16 -66.29 -50.68
C ILE A 638 -40.63 -66.33 -50.89
N PHE A 639 -40.12 -67.50 -51.32
CA PHE A 639 -38.69 -67.70 -51.55
C PHE A 639 -38.20 -66.90 -52.77
N ASP A 640 -37.75 -65.67 -52.56
CA ASP A 640 -37.29 -64.80 -53.64
C ASP A 640 -35.77 -64.85 -53.86
N GLU A 641 -35.30 -64.30 -54.98
CA GLU A 641 -33.87 -64.18 -55.35
C GLU A 641 -33.01 -63.55 -54.23
N ASN A 642 -33.59 -62.67 -53.43
CA ASN A 642 -32.93 -62.04 -52.28
C ASN A 642 -32.59 -63.04 -51.15
N ILE A 643 -33.48 -63.99 -50.87
CA ILE A 643 -33.26 -65.03 -49.86
C ILE A 643 -32.17 -65.99 -50.36
N PHE A 644 -32.22 -66.36 -51.65
CA PHE A 644 -31.18 -67.14 -52.30
C PHE A 644 -29.80 -66.46 -52.21
N ASN A 645 -29.73 -65.16 -52.49
CA ASN A 645 -28.51 -64.36 -52.39
C ASN A 645 -27.94 -64.30 -50.96
N GLN A 646 -28.79 -64.23 -49.93
CA GLN A 646 -28.36 -64.30 -48.52
C GLN A 646 -27.86 -65.69 -48.11
N ILE A 647 -28.45 -66.75 -48.69
CA ILE A 647 -27.99 -68.13 -48.48
C ILE A 647 -26.60 -68.33 -49.12
N LEU A 648 -26.41 -67.84 -50.35
CA LEU A 648 -25.10 -67.84 -51.03
C LEU A 648 -24.03 -67.14 -50.18
N LEU A 649 -24.36 -66.00 -49.57
CA LEU A 649 -23.45 -65.29 -48.66
C LEU A 649 -23.14 -66.12 -47.40
N ALA A 650 -24.14 -66.73 -46.78
CA ALA A 650 -23.93 -67.61 -45.62
C ALA A 650 -23.00 -68.80 -45.98
N MET A 651 -23.19 -69.42 -47.14
CA MET A 651 -22.31 -70.50 -47.62
C MET A 651 -20.88 -70.01 -47.86
N SER A 652 -20.70 -68.81 -48.43
CA SER A 652 -19.37 -68.23 -48.59
C SER A 652 -18.65 -67.99 -47.26
N THR A 653 -19.37 -67.57 -46.21
CA THR A 653 -18.77 -67.41 -44.87
C THR A 653 -18.32 -68.73 -44.25
N ASP A 654 -19.00 -69.84 -44.56
CA ASP A 654 -18.62 -71.18 -44.11
C ASP A 654 -17.39 -71.74 -44.84
N LEU A 655 -17.15 -71.28 -46.07
CA LEU A 655 -15.89 -71.48 -46.79
C LEU A 655 -14.76 -70.55 -46.29
N GLY A 656 -15.03 -69.71 -45.28
CA GLY A 656 -14.06 -68.74 -44.76
C GLY A 656 -13.76 -67.61 -45.74
N LEU A 657 -14.73 -67.31 -46.62
CA LEU A 657 -14.68 -66.19 -47.57
C LEU A 657 -15.52 -65.04 -47.05
N TYR A 658 -14.99 -63.83 -47.17
CA TYR A 658 -15.69 -62.60 -46.83
C TYR A 658 -15.46 -61.57 -47.91
N PHE A 659 -16.52 -60.93 -48.36
CA PHE A 659 -16.43 -59.89 -49.37
C PHE A 659 -17.06 -58.62 -48.85
N VAL A 660 -16.46 -57.50 -49.27
CA VAL A 660 -17.12 -56.23 -49.16
C VAL A 660 -17.18 -55.49 -50.47
N GLY A 661 -18.35 -54.94 -50.76
CA GLY A 661 -18.61 -54.20 -51.99
C GLY A 661 -20.09 -54.17 -52.32
N ASN A 662 -20.37 -53.74 -53.55
CA ASN A 662 -21.72 -53.74 -54.10
C ASN A 662 -22.19 -55.15 -54.39
N TYR A 663 -23.31 -55.51 -53.78
CA TYR A 663 -23.97 -56.79 -53.97
C TYR A 663 -24.93 -56.75 -55.17
N ASP A 664 -24.37 -56.49 -56.35
CA ASP A 664 -25.14 -56.44 -57.60
C ASP A 664 -25.35 -57.86 -58.16
N GLN A 665 -26.28 -58.05 -59.10
CA GLN A 665 -26.53 -59.38 -59.71
C GLN A 665 -25.27 -60.02 -60.29
N GLN A 666 -24.34 -59.22 -60.84
CA GLN A 666 -23.05 -59.70 -61.34
C GLN A 666 -22.16 -60.25 -60.21
N PHE A 667 -22.19 -59.63 -59.03
CA PHE A 667 -21.45 -60.11 -57.86
C PHE A 667 -21.99 -61.46 -57.40
N TYR A 668 -23.32 -61.60 -57.28
CA TYR A 668 -23.94 -62.87 -56.87
C TYR A 668 -23.72 -63.97 -57.92
N SER A 669 -23.69 -63.64 -59.21
CA SER A 669 -23.35 -64.59 -60.27
C SER A 669 -21.91 -65.11 -60.15
N ALA A 670 -20.95 -64.24 -59.84
CA ALA A 670 -19.56 -64.61 -59.61
C ALA A 670 -19.43 -65.43 -58.30
N LEU A 671 -20.13 -65.04 -57.24
CA LEU A 671 -20.12 -65.76 -55.96
C LEU A 671 -20.77 -67.14 -56.09
N LYS A 672 -21.81 -67.29 -56.92
CA LYS A 672 -22.41 -68.59 -57.27
C LYS A 672 -21.39 -69.51 -57.95
N GLN A 673 -20.57 -69.00 -58.87
CA GLN A 673 -19.49 -69.77 -59.49
C GLN A 673 -18.41 -70.18 -58.48
N VAL A 674 -17.99 -69.27 -57.60
CA VAL A 674 -17.02 -69.58 -56.52
C VAL A 674 -17.54 -70.68 -55.59
N VAL A 675 -18.80 -70.57 -55.15
CA VAL A 675 -19.42 -71.57 -54.27
C VAL A 675 -19.59 -72.91 -54.98
N TYR A 676 -19.82 -72.93 -56.30
CA TYR A 676 -19.91 -74.15 -57.10
C TYR A 676 -18.55 -74.84 -57.29
N GLU A 677 -17.47 -74.08 -57.50
CA GLU A 677 -16.13 -74.67 -57.69
C GLU A 677 -15.48 -75.16 -56.39
N GLN A 678 -15.78 -74.54 -55.24
CA GLN A 678 -15.17 -74.88 -53.94
C GLN A 678 -15.92 -75.97 -53.13
N GLN A 679 -16.81 -76.75 -53.75
CA GLN A 679 -17.69 -77.65 -53.00
C GLN A 679 -17.00 -78.88 -52.41
N ASN A 680 -16.92 -78.92 -51.07
CA ASN A 680 -16.77 -80.16 -50.30
C ASN A 680 -18.16 -80.66 -49.89
N GLU A 681 -18.61 -81.80 -50.44
CA GLU A 681 -19.98 -82.35 -50.31
C GLU A 681 -20.55 -82.42 -48.87
N LYS A 682 -19.71 -82.52 -47.81
CA LYS A 682 -20.19 -82.75 -46.44
C LYS A 682 -20.67 -81.50 -45.69
N GLN A 683 -20.04 -80.33 -45.92
CA GLN A 683 -20.36 -79.10 -45.18
C GLN A 683 -21.55 -78.36 -45.79
N ILE A 684 -21.68 -78.41 -47.12
CA ILE A 684 -22.79 -77.79 -47.84
C ILE A 684 -24.09 -78.59 -47.61
N LYS A 685 -24.05 -79.93 -47.63
CA LYS A 685 -25.23 -80.78 -47.33
C LYS A 685 -25.84 -80.53 -45.94
N THR A 686 -25.02 -80.21 -44.93
CA THR A 686 -25.53 -79.90 -43.59
C THR A 686 -26.18 -78.51 -43.50
N LEU A 687 -25.67 -77.52 -44.24
CA LEU A 687 -26.31 -76.21 -44.37
C LEU A 687 -27.58 -76.25 -45.21
N LEU A 688 -27.53 -76.92 -46.37
CA LEU A 688 -28.70 -77.14 -47.22
C LEU A 688 -29.81 -77.83 -46.45
N ASN A 689 -29.51 -78.90 -45.70
CA ASN A 689 -30.51 -79.58 -44.88
C ASN A 689 -31.07 -78.68 -43.76
N ASN A 690 -30.26 -77.85 -43.11
CA ASN A 690 -30.74 -76.93 -42.08
C ASN A 690 -31.60 -75.79 -42.65
N ILE A 691 -31.26 -75.30 -43.84
CA ILE A 691 -31.98 -74.21 -44.52
C ILE A 691 -33.27 -74.74 -45.16
N ILE A 692 -33.22 -75.91 -45.81
CA ILE A 692 -34.40 -76.63 -46.31
C ILE A 692 -35.35 -76.97 -45.16
N ASN A 693 -34.85 -77.43 -44.00
CA ASN A 693 -35.69 -77.67 -42.84
C ASN A 693 -36.30 -76.39 -42.24
N SER A 694 -35.62 -75.24 -42.33
CA SER A 694 -36.19 -73.95 -41.92
C SER A 694 -37.18 -73.37 -42.93
N LEU A 695 -37.02 -73.63 -44.23
CA LEU A 695 -37.93 -73.16 -45.29
C LEU A 695 -39.16 -74.07 -45.46
N ASN A 696 -39.04 -75.38 -45.16
CA ASN A 696 -40.12 -76.35 -45.29
C ASN A 696 -41.27 -76.18 -44.29
N GLN A 697 -41.21 -75.22 -43.36
CA GLN A 697 -42.23 -75.09 -42.33
C GLN A 697 -43.47 -74.24 -42.68
N GLN A 698 -43.52 -73.54 -43.83
CA GLN A 698 -44.77 -73.07 -44.49
C GLN A 698 -44.45 -72.11 -45.66
N LEU A 699 -44.34 -72.62 -46.89
CA LEU A 699 -44.28 -71.77 -48.09
C LEU A 699 -45.21 -72.31 -49.18
N GLU A 700 -46.09 -71.45 -49.71
CA GLU A 700 -46.75 -71.71 -50.99
C GLU A 700 -45.70 -71.58 -52.10
N ILE A 701 -45.43 -72.71 -52.76
CA ILE A 701 -44.38 -72.82 -53.77
C ILE A 701 -44.94 -72.28 -55.11
N THR A 702 -44.55 -71.08 -55.51
CA THR A 702 -44.76 -70.58 -56.89
C THR A 702 -43.75 -71.21 -57.86
N ALA A 703 -44.08 -71.29 -59.16
CA ALA A 703 -43.26 -72.02 -60.15
C ALA A 703 -41.79 -71.53 -60.25
N GLU A 704 -41.55 -70.22 -60.12
CA GLU A 704 -40.22 -69.60 -60.14
C GLU A 704 -39.35 -70.01 -58.93
N THR A 705 -39.98 -70.29 -57.77
CA THR A 705 -39.28 -70.73 -56.57
C THR A 705 -38.81 -72.18 -56.63
N LYS A 706 -39.43 -73.02 -57.48
CA LYS A 706 -38.94 -74.40 -57.72
C LYS A 706 -37.63 -74.41 -58.48
N GLU A 707 -37.47 -73.54 -59.49
CA GLU A 707 -36.22 -73.46 -60.26
C GLU A 707 -35.06 -72.96 -59.40
N LEU A 708 -35.28 -71.96 -58.55
CA LEU A 708 -34.24 -71.49 -57.61
C LEU A 708 -33.91 -72.54 -56.53
N LEU A 709 -34.90 -73.30 -56.07
CA LEU A 709 -34.69 -74.41 -55.13
C LEU A 709 -33.98 -75.60 -55.79
N GLU A 710 -34.26 -75.90 -57.07
CA GLU A 710 -33.53 -76.91 -57.84
C GLU A 710 -32.11 -76.48 -58.14
N LEU A 711 -31.88 -75.21 -58.48
CA LEU A 711 -30.54 -74.64 -58.63
C LEU A 711 -29.76 -74.68 -57.31
N LEU A 712 -30.42 -74.53 -56.16
CA LEU A 712 -29.84 -74.72 -54.82
C LEU A 712 -29.55 -76.18 -54.47
N LYS A 713 -30.23 -77.15 -55.10
CA LYS A 713 -29.97 -78.59 -54.94
C LYS A 713 -28.91 -79.12 -55.92
N LEU A 714 -28.72 -78.41 -57.04
CA LEU A 714 -27.67 -78.65 -58.06
C LEU A 714 -26.32 -78.07 -57.63
N LEU A 715 -26.34 -76.91 -56.96
CA LEU A 715 -25.30 -76.46 -56.04
C LEU A 715 -25.31 -77.34 -54.78
#